data_AF-A0A9D5NX64-F1
#
_entry.id   AF-A0A9D5NX64-F1
#
_cell.length_a   1.000
_cell.length_b   1.000
_cell.length_c   1.000
_cell.angle_alpha   90.00
_cell.angle_beta   90.00
_cell.angle_gamma   90.00
#
_symmetry.space_group_name_H-M   'P 1'
#
loop_
_entity.id
_entity.type
_entity.pdbx_description
1 polymer ?
#
loop_
_entity_poly.entity_id
_entity_poly.type
_entity_poly.pdbx_seq_one_letter_code
_entity_poly.pdbx_strand_id
1 'polypeptide(L)'
;MEVQSDLNKVFQNIKANNLSGAISELEIFLSSHPHQVNSDRLHAILTELQLMADYWKRGFKDPQLPNLYQKLMQRMYVLCANISRQCHISQSSYLLSLQSKVRLSARDFSPLNIREELETFVSEIAMLELEPEHKREARQQTIYAQHQQTMDILFNYLFTSDQWIDSQATSMEDILVSPTVDSNDQQLMIGGIMLSLLEHFDMAKFRTLVHVYERSEDEYVRQRALVGWTLTLDSSLAAVYPEQIELVEKLVEQEQCRRELLELQQQLIMTMNAEEDTKTIQRDIIPNLVNGQQFRMTRNGLEEAEEDPMQDILNPGESERKMEQLEESYHRMMDMQKQGSDIYFGGFSQMKRFSFFVELSNWFIPFSIHHPAITEMMKSMGNSRFLQSMVEMGPFCNSDKYSFALAFQQVVSQIPKNILDMLDKGEATLNEVNMAELRKPSYFRLVYLQDLYRFYRLFSQKSCFSSPFDKDRRRYLFCADPIFSRTHLESSFNEITAFLLKRKRMEEAGRVLRNYGASRRDFQFWVMSGYLMQHIGLSIVKDYDDLDCYQEALKLQPDNEKALVGYGRSLFAREMYEEALETYNKLVDINPEKKSYLLNRAVSLTNLGQYTGALKDLYRLNYEAPDDQNVSRVLAWALVCEGKYDAAVKIYNELLKGDVEADDLLNYGYCLWFSGHIDEAADCFHRFLKETGLERDYILQNEAALIREKGITEPEQQLMLFVL
;
A
#
# COMPACT_ATOMS: atom_id res chain seq x y z
N MET A 1 24.09 16.51 0.91
CA MET A 1 23.76 15.81 2.18
C MET A 1 23.97 16.71 3.40
N GLU A 2 25.10 17.39 3.56
CA GLU A 2 25.34 18.29 4.72
C GLU A 2 24.37 19.49 4.79
N VAL A 3 24.18 20.23 3.69
CA VAL A 3 23.27 21.40 3.62
C VAL A 3 21.81 21.05 3.98
N GLN A 4 21.32 19.88 3.55
CA GLN A 4 19.96 19.41 3.86
C GLN A 4 19.84 19.04 5.34
N SER A 5 20.90 18.47 5.92
CA SER A 5 20.98 18.14 7.35
C SER A 5 20.93 19.38 8.22
N ASP A 6 21.55 20.48 7.79
CA ASP A 6 21.56 21.74 8.54
C ASP A 6 20.18 22.41 8.53
N LEU A 7 19.48 22.44 7.39
CA LEU A 7 18.12 23.00 7.29
C LEU A 7 17.06 22.15 8.02
N ASN A 8 17.30 20.85 8.22
CA ASN A 8 16.37 19.99 8.95
C ASN A 8 16.13 20.48 10.39
N LYS A 9 17.14 21.06 11.04
CA LYS A 9 16.99 21.64 12.39
C LYS A 9 16.07 22.85 12.40
N VAL A 10 16.12 23.67 11.35
CA VAL A 10 15.20 24.82 11.18
C VAL A 10 13.77 24.31 11.04
N PHE A 11 13.53 23.32 10.17
CA PHE A 11 12.20 22.73 10.00
C PHE A 11 11.68 22.03 11.26
N GLN A 12 12.54 21.35 12.03
CA GLN A 12 12.15 20.76 13.32
C GLN A 12 11.67 21.83 14.31
N ASN A 13 12.38 22.95 14.42
CA ASN A 13 11.95 24.08 15.25
C ASN A 13 10.63 24.69 14.78
N ILE A 14 10.44 24.86 13.47
CA ILE A 14 9.19 25.37 12.90
C ILE A 14 8.03 24.41 13.23
N LYS A 15 8.21 23.10 13.03
CA LYS A 15 7.21 22.06 13.36
C LYS A 15 6.89 22.01 14.85
N ALA A 16 7.87 22.34 15.71
CA ALA A 16 7.70 22.47 17.15
C ALA A 16 7.13 23.84 17.59
N ASN A 17 6.72 24.71 16.65
CA ASN A 17 6.24 26.07 16.90
C ASN A 17 7.25 26.94 17.68
N ASN A 18 8.56 26.73 17.47
CA ASN A 18 9.66 27.44 18.12
C ASN A 18 10.34 28.43 17.15
N LEU A 19 9.79 29.64 17.03
CA LEU A 19 10.28 30.64 16.07
C LEU A 19 11.71 31.10 16.39
N SER A 20 12.02 31.31 17.67
CA SER A 20 13.35 31.75 18.09
C SER A 20 14.43 30.73 17.74
N GLY A 21 14.17 29.44 18.00
CA GLY A 21 15.10 28.37 17.63
C GLY A 21 15.28 28.26 16.12
N ALA A 22 14.19 28.41 15.36
CA ALA A 22 14.25 28.41 13.90
C ALA A 22 15.09 29.58 13.36
N ILE A 23 14.94 30.78 13.91
CA ILE A 23 15.73 31.96 13.52
C ILE A 23 17.22 31.70 13.80
N SER A 24 17.57 31.28 15.01
CA SER A 24 18.99 31.04 15.37
C SER A 24 19.64 29.96 14.49
N GLU A 25 18.95 28.85 14.23
CA GLU A 25 19.47 27.81 13.34
C GLU A 25 19.61 28.31 11.88
N LEU A 26 18.68 29.15 11.40
CA LEU A 26 18.79 29.72 10.06
C LEU A 26 19.89 30.79 9.97
N GLU A 27 20.14 31.57 11.01
CA GLU A 27 21.28 32.50 11.08
C GLU A 27 22.61 31.74 10.99
N ILE A 28 22.74 30.64 11.74
CA ILE A 28 23.91 29.74 11.68
C ILE A 28 24.08 29.22 10.24
N PHE A 29 23.00 28.73 9.63
CA PHE A 29 23.03 28.25 8.26
C PHE A 29 23.44 29.32 7.23
N LEU A 30 22.88 30.53 7.30
CA LEU A 30 23.22 31.61 6.38
C LEU A 30 24.66 32.11 6.58
N SER A 31 25.17 32.07 7.81
CA SER A 31 26.55 32.42 8.11
C SER A 31 27.56 31.45 7.47
N SER A 32 27.21 30.16 7.39
CA SER A 32 28.03 29.15 6.71
C SER A 32 27.83 29.13 5.19
N HIS A 33 26.79 29.77 4.67
CA HIS A 33 26.44 29.82 3.24
C HIS A 33 26.27 31.27 2.73
N PRO A 34 27.33 32.10 2.72
CA PRO A 34 27.25 33.54 2.44
C PRO A 34 26.78 33.89 1.00
N HIS A 35 26.75 32.91 0.08
CA HIS A 35 26.21 33.09 -1.27
C HIS A 35 24.66 33.18 -1.31
N GLN A 36 23.97 32.84 -0.22
CA GLN A 36 22.51 32.94 -0.11
C GLN A 36 22.09 34.38 0.24
N VAL A 37 21.42 35.08 -0.69
CA VAL A 37 20.93 36.46 -0.49
C VAL A 37 19.56 36.45 0.19
N ASN A 38 19.52 36.08 1.48
CA ASN A 38 18.26 35.98 2.24
C ASN A 38 18.31 36.62 3.64
N SER A 39 19.45 37.19 4.03
CA SER A 39 19.66 37.79 5.37
C SER A 39 18.68 38.92 5.68
N ASP A 40 18.32 39.75 4.70
CA ASP A 40 17.37 40.86 4.89
C ASP A 40 15.97 40.38 5.25
N ARG A 41 15.51 39.28 4.62
CA ARG A 41 14.20 38.68 4.89
C ARG A 41 14.15 38.07 6.29
N LEU A 42 15.22 37.41 6.71
CA LEU A 42 15.36 36.88 8.06
C LEU A 42 15.40 38.01 9.11
N HIS A 43 16.15 39.07 8.81
CA HIS A 43 16.26 40.23 9.69
C HIS A 43 14.91 40.94 9.89
N ALA A 44 14.08 41.02 8.85
CA ALA A 44 12.73 41.54 8.96
C ALA A 44 11.86 40.72 9.93
N ILE A 45 11.89 39.39 9.83
CA ILE A 45 11.16 38.48 10.75
C ILE A 45 11.66 38.65 12.20
N LEU A 46 12.98 38.71 12.39
CA LEU A 46 13.57 38.91 13.72
C LEU A 46 13.17 40.26 14.33
N THR A 47 13.19 41.33 13.53
CA THR A 47 12.82 42.67 13.98
C THR A 47 11.35 42.71 14.43
N GLU A 48 10.44 42.11 13.66
CA GLU A 48 9.02 42.03 14.04
C GLU A 48 8.81 41.21 15.31
N LEU A 49 9.52 40.09 15.48
CA LEU A 49 9.47 39.30 16.70
C LEU A 49 9.99 40.08 17.93
N GLN A 50 11.07 40.84 17.77
CA GLN A 50 11.62 41.70 18.82
C GLN A 50 10.62 42.79 19.22
N LEU A 51 9.96 43.43 18.24
CA LEU A 51 8.90 44.40 18.51
C LEU A 51 7.76 43.76 19.31
N MET A 52 7.27 42.58 18.92
CA MET A 52 6.24 41.86 19.67
C MET A 52 6.68 41.56 21.10
N ALA A 53 7.92 41.09 21.29
CA ALA A 53 8.48 40.81 22.61
C ALA A 53 8.59 42.07 23.48
N ASP A 54 8.97 43.21 22.90
CA ASP A 54 9.09 44.48 23.61
C ASP A 54 7.73 45.06 24.01
N TYR A 55 6.71 44.95 23.15
CA TYR A 55 5.33 45.29 23.49
C TYR A 55 4.82 44.43 24.65
N TRP A 56 5.06 43.12 24.60
CA TRP A 56 4.67 42.19 25.67
C TRP A 56 5.39 42.48 27.00
N LYS A 57 6.71 42.74 26.97
CA LYS A 57 7.51 43.11 28.17
C LYS A 57 7.00 44.37 28.85
N ARG A 58 6.41 45.31 28.11
CA ARG A 58 5.81 46.54 28.65
C ARG A 58 4.44 46.30 29.32
N GLY A 59 3.97 45.06 29.37
CA GLY A 59 2.72 44.66 30.03
C GLY A 59 1.47 44.75 29.15
N PHE A 60 1.60 45.07 27.86
CA PHE A 60 0.48 45.09 26.93
C PHE A 60 0.05 43.65 26.58
N LYS A 61 -1.25 43.36 26.73
CA LYS A 61 -1.85 42.11 26.27
C LYS A 61 -2.53 42.34 24.93
N ASP A 62 -1.85 41.99 23.84
CA ASP A 62 -2.41 42.07 22.50
C ASP A 62 -3.26 40.81 22.19
N PRO A 63 -4.59 40.94 21.96
CA PRO A 63 -5.43 39.81 21.58
C PRO A 63 -5.07 39.19 20.22
N GLN A 64 -4.37 39.92 19.34
CA GLN A 64 -3.92 39.43 18.03
C GLN A 64 -2.55 38.75 18.08
N LEU A 65 -1.89 38.70 19.25
CA LEU A 65 -0.57 38.09 19.40
C LEU A 65 -0.46 36.67 18.79
N PRO A 66 -1.43 35.74 19.00
CA PRO A 66 -1.35 34.42 18.40
C PRO A 66 -1.34 34.45 16.87
N ASN A 67 -2.19 35.28 16.26
CA ASN A 67 -2.30 35.44 14.81
C ASN A 67 -1.03 36.06 14.21
N LEU A 68 -0.50 37.10 14.85
CA LEU A 68 0.76 37.73 14.44
C LEU A 68 1.94 36.74 14.52
N TYR A 69 2.02 35.97 15.60
CA TYR A 69 3.07 34.96 15.76
C TYR A 69 2.97 33.87 14.69
N GLN A 70 1.76 33.39 14.41
CA GLN A 70 1.51 32.41 13.35
C GLN A 70 1.92 32.94 11.97
N LYS A 71 1.60 34.19 11.64
CA LYS A 71 2.04 34.82 10.38
C LYS A 71 3.56 34.91 10.27
N LEU A 72 4.26 35.22 11.36
CA LEU A 72 5.73 35.16 11.38
C LEU A 72 6.25 33.74 11.17
N MET A 73 5.60 32.74 11.76
CA MET A 73 5.95 31.33 11.56
C MET A 73 5.77 30.90 10.10
N GLN A 74 4.67 31.29 9.46
CA GLN A 74 4.40 31.02 8.04
C GLN A 74 5.44 31.70 7.14
N ARG A 75 5.77 32.97 7.40
CA ARG A 75 6.84 33.68 6.67
C ARG A 75 8.20 33.02 6.85
N MET A 76 8.50 32.55 8.06
CA MET A 76 9.74 31.81 8.35
C MET A 76 9.78 30.49 7.59
N TYR A 77 8.68 29.75 7.56
CA TYR A 77 8.55 28.53 6.77
C TYR A 77 8.76 28.79 5.27
N VAL A 78 8.07 29.78 4.70
CA VAL A 78 8.18 30.14 3.28
C VAL A 78 9.63 30.49 2.91
N LEU A 79 10.30 31.29 3.75
CA LEU A 79 11.70 31.63 3.56
C LEU A 79 12.59 30.39 3.55
N CYS A 80 12.45 29.53 4.57
CA CYS A 80 13.23 28.31 4.70
C CYS A 80 12.97 27.31 3.57
N ALA A 81 11.71 27.16 3.13
CA ALA A 81 11.32 26.30 2.02
C ALA A 81 11.94 26.76 0.69
N ASN A 82 11.94 28.07 0.41
CA ASN A 82 12.57 28.62 -0.79
C ASN A 82 14.11 28.44 -0.77
N ILE A 83 14.75 28.66 0.38
CA ILE A 83 16.20 28.41 0.54
C ILE A 83 16.51 26.93 0.31
N SER A 84 15.76 26.03 0.96
CA SER A 84 15.94 24.58 0.82
C SER A 84 15.75 24.12 -0.62
N ARG A 85 14.74 24.64 -1.33
CA ARG A 85 14.53 24.37 -2.76
C ARG A 85 15.71 24.82 -3.61
N GLN A 86 16.18 26.06 -3.43
CA GLN A 86 17.30 26.58 -4.20
C GLN A 86 18.59 25.78 -3.93
N CYS A 87 18.82 25.37 -2.68
CA CYS A 87 19.91 24.47 -2.33
C CYS A 87 19.78 23.11 -3.04
N HIS A 88 18.61 22.48 -3.00
CA HIS A 88 18.34 21.19 -3.66
C HIS A 88 18.59 21.25 -5.16
N ILE A 89 18.05 22.28 -5.84
CA ILE A 89 18.27 22.51 -7.26
C ILE A 89 19.75 22.71 -7.57
N SER A 90 20.48 23.51 -6.77
CA SER A 90 21.90 23.78 -6.99
C SER A 90 22.80 22.55 -6.83
N GLN A 91 22.37 21.55 -6.06
CA GLN A 91 23.13 20.32 -5.79
C GLN A 91 22.92 19.23 -6.83
N SER A 92 21.85 19.32 -7.63
CA SER A 92 21.56 18.35 -8.70
C SER A 92 21.78 18.99 -10.07
N SER A 93 22.71 18.43 -10.83
CA SER A 93 22.97 18.86 -12.22
C SER A 93 21.71 18.74 -13.10
N TYR A 94 20.90 17.71 -12.86
CA TYR A 94 19.65 17.51 -13.56
C TYR A 94 18.62 18.59 -13.22
N LEU A 95 18.35 18.84 -11.94
CA LEU A 95 17.38 19.86 -11.53
C LEU A 95 17.82 21.27 -11.96
N LEU A 96 19.12 21.56 -11.87
CA LEU A 96 19.69 22.80 -12.37
C LEU A 96 19.48 22.97 -13.87
N SER A 97 19.56 21.88 -14.66
CA SER A 97 19.28 21.93 -16.09
C SER A 97 17.82 22.29 -16.40
N LEU A 98 16.86 21.78 -15.62
CA LEU A 98 15.44 22.13 -15.76
C LEU A 98 15.20 23.61 -15.45
N GLN A 99 15.72 24.10 -14.33
CA GLN A 99 15.61 25.52 -13.97
C GLN A 99 16.30 26.42 -15.01
N SER A 100 17.41 25.97 -15.58
CA SER A 100 18.12 26.70 -16.64
C SER A 100 17.31 26.77 -17.93
N LYS A 101 16.64 25.68 -18.35
CA LYS A 101 15.72 25.70 -19.50
C LYS A 101 14.62 26.75 -19.31
N VAL A 102 14.02 26.82 -18.12
CA VAL A 102 12.98 27.81 -17.78
C VAL A 102 13.53 29.23 -17.88
N ARG A 103 14.69 29.51 -17.26
CA ARG A 103 15.31 30.84 -17.30
C ARG A 103 15.71 31.28 -18.72
N LEU A 104 16.25 30.35 -19.51
CA LEU A 104 16.68 30.61 -20.89
C LEU A 104 15.51 30.79 -21.86
N SER A 105 14.32 30.28 -21.53
CA SER A 105 13.12 30.48 -22.35
C SER A 105 12.69 31.94 -22.41
N ALA A 106 13.08 32.77 -21.44
CA ALA A 106 12.68 34.18 -21.29
C ALA A 106 11.16 34.41 -21.40
N ARG A 107 10.35 33.39 -21.10
CA ARG A 107 8.89 33.46 -21.13
C ARG A 107 8.34 34.22 -19.93
N ASP A 108 7.20 34.88 -20.13
CA ASP A 108 6.41 35.41 -19.03
C ASP A 108 5.53 34.30 -18.46
N PHE A 109 5.79 33.94 -17.20
CA PHE A 109 4.99 32.95 -16.47
C PHE A 109 3.93 33.61 -15.58
N SER A 110 3.55 34.86 -15.87
CA SER A 110 2.37 35.46 -15.27
C SER A 110 1.13 34.60 -15.56
N PRO A 111 0.20 34.43 -14.60
CA PRO A 111 -1.00 33.63 -14.83
C PRO A 111 -1.82 34.09 -16.04
N LEU A 112 -1.80 35.41 -16.34
CA LEU A 112 -2.47 35.96 -17.52
C LEU A 112 -1.87 35.41 -18.81
N ASN A 113 -0.54 35.48 -18.98
CA ASN A 113 0.12 34.97 -20.19
C ASN A 113 -0.02 33.45 -20.32
N ILE A 114 0.05 32.71 -19.21
CA ILE A 114 -0.21 31.27 -19.20
C ILE A 114 -1.63 30.97 -19.73
N ARG A 115 -2.65 31.70 -19.25
CA ARG A 115 -4.02 31.53 -19.75
C ARG A 115 -4.11 31.81 -21.25
N GLU A 116 -3.55 32.94 -21.69
CA GLU A 116 -3.59 33.34 -23.11
C GLU A 116 -2.92 32.30 -24.01
N GLU A 117 -1.76 31.74 -23.63
CA GLU A 117 -1.08 30.68 -24.40
C GLU A 117 -1.95 29.41 -24.51
N LEU A 118 -2.58 28.98 -23.42
CA LEU A 118 -3.42 27.77 -23.38
C LEU A 118 -4.72 27.95 -24.17
N GLU A 119 -5.39 29.09 -24.04
CA GLU A 119 -6.62 29.38 -24.79
C GLU A 119 -6.34 29.60 -26.29
N THR A 120 -5.17 30.15 -26.62
CA THR A 120 -4.72 30.29 -28.00
C THR A 120 -4.55 28.92 -28.64
N PHE A 121 -3.94 27.95 -27.95
CA PHE A 121 -3.82 26.58 -28.46
C PHE A 121 -5.18 25.97 -28.81
N VAL A 122 -6.16 26.03 -27.90
CA VAL A 122 -7.53 25.52 -28.15
C VAL A 122 -8.17 26.23 -29.35
N SER A 123 -7.99 27.54 -29.44
CA SER A 123 -8.49 28.35 -30.56
C SER A 123 -7.84 27.97 -31.90
N GLU A 124 -6.52 27.75 -31.90
CA GLU A 124 -5.78 27.32 -33.09
C GLU A 124 -6.20 25.94 -33.57
N ILE A 125 -6.44 25.00 -32.66
CA ILE A 125 -6.98 23.69 -32.99
C ILE A 125 -8.38 23.80 -33.59
N ALA A 126 -9.27 24.63 -33.02
CA ALA A 126 -10.60 24.86 -33.58
C ALA A 126 -10.53 25.48 -35.00
N MET A 127 -9.58 26.38 -35.25
CA MET A 127 -9.37 27.00 -36.57
C MET A 127 -8.86 26.01 -37.64
N LEU A 128 -8.34 24.83 -37.28
CA LEU A 128 -7.90 23.83 -38.26
C LEU A 128 -9.04 23.30 -39.14
N GLU A 129 -10.29 23.33 -38.65
CA GLU A 129 -11.46 22.93 -39.44
C GLU A 129 -11.67 23.82 -40.67
N LEU A 130 -11.25 25.08 -40.58
CA LEU A 130 -11.37 26.08 -41.66
C LEU A 130 -10.23 25.97 -42.69
N GLU A 131 -9.18 25.20 -42.39
CA GLU A 131 -8.03 25.04 -43.27
C GLU A 131 -8.30 24.03 -44.41
N PRO A 132 -7.71 24.23 -45.61
CA PRO A 132 -7.76 23.27 -46.69
C PRO A 132 -7.14 21.91 -46.28
N GLU A 133 -7.77 20.81 -46.67
CA GLU A 133 -7.36 19.43 -46.28
C GLU A 133 -5.86 19.15 -46.51
N HIS A 134 -5.31 19.60 -47.63
CA HIS A 134 -3.91 19.39 -47.99
C HIS A 134 -2.89 20.13 -47.10
N LYS A 135 -3.32 21.12 -46.30
CA LYS A 135 -2.46 21.85 -45.34
C LYS A 135 -2.77 21.53 -43.89
N ARG A 136 -3.96 20.99 -43.62
CA ARG A 136 -4.48 20.75 -42.27
C ARG A 136 -3.54 19.87 -41.45
N GLU A 137 -3.07 18.75 -41.99
CA GLU A 137 -2.20 17.81 -41.27
C GLU A 137 -0.85 18.45 -40.90
N ALA A 138 -0.20 19.14 -41.83
CA ALA A 138 1.09 19.79 -41.58
C ALA A 138 0.98 20.92 -40.55
N ARG A 139 -0.10 21.71 -40.61
CA ARG A 139 -0.36 22.77 -39.64
C ARG A 139 -0.69 22.19 -38.26
N GLN A 140 -1.49 21.14 -38.19
CA GLN A 140 -1.79 20.43 -36.94
C GLN A 140 -0.50 19.92 -36.27
N GLN A 141 0.38 19.26 -37.03
CA GLN A 141 1.68 18.78 -36.51
C GLN A 141 2.53 19.93 -35.96
N THR A 142 2.50 21.11 -36.62
CA THR A 142 3.24 22.29 -36.16
C THR A 142 2.68 22.84 -34.86
N ILE A 143 1.35 22.97 -34.74
CA ILE A 143 0.68 23.46 -33.54
C ILE A 143 0.97 22.54 -32.35
N TYR A 144 0.77 21.22 -32.49
CA TYR A 144 1.06 20.28 -31.40
C TYR A 144 2.54 20.24 -31.01
N ALA A 145 3.46 20.40 -31.97
CA ALA A 145 4.89 20.47 -31.64
C ALA A 145 5.26 21.72 -30.84
N GLN A 146 4.71 22.89 -31.20
CA GLN A 146 4.91 24.14 -30.47
C GLN A 146 4.24 24.10 -29.10
N HIS A 147 3.04 23.53 -29.02
CA HIS A 147 2.31 23.35 -27.78
C HIS A 147 3.06 22.42 -26.81
N GLN A 148 3.58 21.29 -27.31
CA GLN A 148 4.37 20.37 -26.47
C GLN A 148 5.60 21.07 -25.88
N GLN A 149 6.33 21.85 -26.68
CA GLN A 149 7.49 22.60 -26.18
C GLN A 149 7.09 23.63 -25.11
N THR A 150 5.94 24.28 -25.28
CA THR A 150 5.36 25.20 -24.29
C THR A 150 5.05 24.48 -22.99
N MET A 151 4.37 23.34 -23.07
CA MET A 151 3.98 22.55 -21.92
C MET A 151 5.18 21.94 -21.18
N ASP A 152 6.23 21.53 -21.88
CA ASP A 152 7.47 21.05 -21.26
C ASP A 152 8.13 22.15 -20.41
N ILE A 153 8.19 23.37 -20.93
CA ILE A 153 8.77 24.52 -20.21
C ILE A 153 7.87 24.93 -19.05
N LEU A 154 6.55 24.98 -19.23
CA LEU A 154 5.58 25.32 -18.19
C LEU A 154 5.63 24.29 -17.04
N PHE A 155 5.70 23.00 -17.34
CA PHE A 155 5.84 21.96 -16.34
C PHE A 155 7.11 22.14 -15.50
N ASN A 156 8.24 22.40 -16.17
CA ASN A 156 9.52 22.67 -15.50
C ASN A 156 9.45 23.94 -14.63
N TYR A 157 8.73 24.99 -15.07
CA TYR A 157 8.48 26.19 -14.27
C TYR A 157 7.65 25.87 -13.02
N LEU A 158 6.51 25.18 -13.18
CA LEU A 158 5.63 24.84 -12.06
C LEU A 158 6.39 24.02 -11.00
N PHE A 159 7.18 23.04 -11.43
CA PHE A 159 8.00 22.22 -10.55
C PHE A 159 9.07 23.04 -9.81
N THR A 160 9.85 23.85 -10.53
CA THR A 160 10.99 24.61 -9.97
C THR A 160 10.60 25.95 -9.35
N SER A 161 9.31 26.32 -9.38
CA SER A 161 8.81 27.59 -8.83
C SER A 161 9.00 27.69 -7.32
N ASP A 162 9.22 28.92 -6.85
CA ASP A 162 9.19 29.25 -5.43
C ASP A 162 7.79 29.04 -4.83
N GLN A 163 7.69 29.24 -3.52
CA GLN A 163 6.41 29.24 -2.81
C GLN A 163 5.46 30.28 -3.43
N TRP A 164 4.21 29.89 -3.67
CA TRP A 164 3.20 30.77 -4.25
C TRP A 164 2.65 31.75 -3.23
N ILE A 165 2.19 32.89 -3.75
CA ILE A 165 1.36 33.84 -3.01
C ILE A 165 -0.12 33.61 -3.35
N ASP A 166 -1.02 34.06 -2.47
CA ASP A 166 -2.46 33.81 -2.61
C ASP A 166 -3.05 34.29 -3.95
N SER A 167 -2.60 35.44 -4.46
CA SER A 167 -3.08 35.97 -5.75
C SER A 167 -2.68 35.11 -6.94
N GLN A 168 -1.46 34.55 -6.91
CA GLN A 168 -0.98 33.63 -7.93
C GLN A 168 -1.77 32.32 -7.89
N ALA A 169 -1.97 31.76 -6.71
CA ALA A 169 -2.77 30.54 -6.52
C ALA A 169 -4.20 30.71 -7.03
N THR A 170 -4.87 31.79 -6.63
CA THR A 170 -6.25 32.09 -7.10
C THR A 170 -6.33 32.18 -8.62
N SER A 171 -5.36 32.86 -9.26
CA SER A 171 -5.35 32.98 -10.72
C SER A 171 -5.09 31.64 -11.41
N MET A 172 -4.28 30.77 -10.80
CA MET A 172 -3.98 29.45 -11.33
C MET A 172 -5.14 28.47 -11.13
N GLU A 173 -5.86 28.56 -10.01
CA GLU A 173 -7.12 27.86 -9.77
C GLU A 173 -8.10 28.13 -10.91
N ASP A 174 -8.32 29.41 -11.26
CA ASP A 174 -9.22 29.80 -12.34
C ASP A 174 -8.82 29.22 -13.71
N ILE A 175 -7.52 29.06 -13.98
CA ILE A 175 -7.02 28.45 -15.22
C ILE A 175 -7.31 26.93 -15.22
N LEU A 176 -7.04 26.27 -14.10
CA LEU A 176 -7.16 24.82 -13.95
C LEU A 176 -8.60 24.30 -13.92
N VAL A 177 -9.57 25.17 -13.66
CA VAL A 177 -11.00 24.83 -13.71
C VAL A 177 -11.70 25.41 -14.95
N SER A 178 -10.98 26.17 -15.79
CA SER A 178 -11.59 26.81 -16.95
C SER A 178 -11.94 25.80 -18.04
N PRO A 179 -13.17 25.82 -18.60
CA PRO A 179 -13.53 24.98 -19.75
C PRO A 179 -12.86 25.44 -21.06
N THR A 180 -12.21 26.61 -21.07
CA THR A 180 -11.48 27.14 -22.23
C THR A 180 -10.07 26.58 -22.38
N VAL A 181 -9.60 25.80 -21.41
CA VAL A 181 -8.27 25.19 -21.38
C VAL A 181 -8.42 23.68 -21.63
N ASP A 182 -7.51 23.09 -22.40
CA ASP A 182 -7.53 21.66 -22.70
C ASP A 182 -7.34 20.82 -21.42
N SER A 183 -8.12 19.74 -21.31
CA SER A 183 -8.09 18.84 -20.14
C SER A 183 -6.72 18.19 -19.94
N ASN A 184 -5.97 17.88 -21.01
CA ASN A 184 -4.64 17.29 -20.87
C ASN A 184 -3.64 18.30 -20.31
N ASP A 185 -3.78 19.57 -20.66
CA ASP A 185 -2.93 20.65 -20.15
C ASP A 185 -3.17 20.86 -18.65
N GLN A 186 -4.44 20.93 -18.23
CA GLN A 186 -4.82 21.02 -16.83
C GLN A 186 -4.25 19.84 -16.03
N GLN A 187 -4.40 18.63 -16.54
CA GLN A 187 -3.85 17.43 -15.93
C GLN A 187 -2.31 17.47 -15.81
N LEU A 188 -1.60 17.93 -16.85
CA LEU A 188 -0.14 18.03 -16.83
C LEU A 188 0.34 19.09 -15.82
N MET A 189 -0.34 20.24 -15.76
CA MET A 189 -0.06 21.30 -14.79
C MET A 189 -0.26 20.82 -13.34
N ILE A 190 -1.35 20.09 -13.05
CA ILE A 190 -1.59 19.47 -11.74
C ILE A 190 -0.44 18.53 -11.36
N GLY A 191 0.08 17.75 -12.32
CA GLY A 191 1.24 16.90 -12.10
C GLY A 191 2.49 17.70 -11.68
N GLY A 192 2.73 18.84 -12.32
CA GLY A 192 3.85 19.73 -11.98
C GLY A 192 3.69 20.38 -10.59
N ILE A 193 2.48 20.82 -10.25
CA ILE A 193 2.14 21.39 -8.94
C ILE A 193 2.32 20.34 -7.84
N MET A 194 1.78 19.14 -8.03
CA MET A 194 1.95 18.02 -7.09
C MET A 194 3.42 17.66 -6.90
N LEU A 195 4.20 17.57 -7.99
CA LEU A 195 5.62 17.24 -7.90
C LEU A 195 6.39 18.32 -7.11
N SER A 196 6.05 19.60 -7.30
CA SER A 196 6.61 20.70 -6.52
C SER A 196 6.28 20.57 -5.01
N LEU A 197 5.03 20.24 -4.68
CA LEU A 197 4.55 20.02 -3.32
C LEU A 197 5.21 18.82 -2.62
N LEU A 198 5.50 17.75 -3.37
CA LEU A 198 6.13 16.56 -2.82
C LEU A 198 7.56 16.82 -2.32
N GLU A 199 8.28 17.74 -2.97
CA GLU A 199 9.63 18.17 -2.58
C GLU A 199 9.58 19.16 -1.40
N HIS A 200 8.76 20.20 -1.50
CA HIS A 200 8.57 21.20 -0.44
C HIS A 200 7.11 21.62 -0.38
N PHE A 201 6.49 21.40 0.78
CA PHE A 201 5.09 21.76 1.00
C PHE A 201 4.87 23.27 0.80
N ASP A 202 3.73 23.61 0.23
CA ASP A 202 3.30 24.96 -0.11
C ASP A 202 1.79 25.04 0.08
N MET A 203 1.34 25.86 1.03
CA MET A 203 -0.07 25.90 1.39
C MET A 203 -0.94 26.42 0.24
N ALA A 204 -0.45 27.37 -0.56
CA ALA A 204 -1.21 27.98 -1.64
C ALA A 204 -1.37 26.99 -2.82
N LYS A 205 -0.31 26.23 -3.15
CA LYS A 205 -0.38 25.12 -4.12
C LYS A 205 -1.28 23.98 -3.63
N PHE A 206 -1.20 23.62 -2.35
CA PHE A 206 -2.06 22.58 -1.76
C PHE A 206 -3.54 22.97 -1.85
N ARG A 207 -3.88 24.20 -1.44
CA ARG A 207 -5.24 24.75 -1.57
C ARG A 207 -5.72 24.76 -3.02
N THR A 208 -4.83 25.11 -3.97
CA THR A 208 -5.15 25.06 -5.41
C THR A 208 -5.61 23.66 -5.82
N LEU A 209 -4.88 22.61 -5.42
CA LEU A 209 -5.27 21.23 -5.75
C LEU A 209 -6.60 20.82 -5.09
N VAL A 210 -6.83 21.24 -3.85
CA VAL A 210 -8.12 21.01 -3.16
C VAL A 210 -9.27 21.69 -3.89
N HIS A 211 -9.13 22.96 -4.27
CA HIS A 211 -10.19 23.69 -4.96
C HIS A 211 -10.42 23.20 -6.38
N VAL A 212 -9.38 22.76 -7.10
CA VAL A 212 -9.54 22.10 -8.40
C VAL A 212 -10.32 20.80 -8.23
N TYR A 213 -10.04 20.02 -7.18
CA TYR A 213 -10.84 18.83 -6.86
C TYR A 213 -12.32 19.17 -6.57
N GLU A 214 -12.60 20.23 -5.81
CA GLU A 214 -13.99 20.62 -5.48
C GLU A 214 -14.76 21.21 -6.67
N ARG A 215 -14.09 21.91 -7.59
CA ARG A 215 -14.74 22.78 -8.59
C ARG A 215 -14.64 22.30 -10.03
N SER A 216 -13.71 21.41 -10.36
CA SER A 216 -13.55 20.95 -11.75
C SER A 216 -14.72 20.07 -12.19
N GLU A 217 -15.26 20.36 -13.37
CA GLU A 217 -16.29 19.55 -14.04
C GLU A 217 -15.69 18.37 -14.83
N ASP A 218 -14.38 18.39 -15.10
CA ASP A 218 -13.67 17.32 -15.78
C ASP A 218 -13.21 16.24 -14.78
N GLU A 219 -13.69 15.01 -14.97
CA GLU A 219 -13.35 13.88 -14.10
C GLU A 219 -11.86 13.54 -14.09
N TYR A 220 -11.15 13.62 -15.22
CA TYR A 220 -9.71 13.33 -15.25
C TYR A 220 -8.93 14.35 -14.43
N VAL A 221 -9.28 15.63 -14.57
CA VAL A 221 -8.68 16.74 -13.82
C VAL A 221 -8.99 16.60 -12.33
N ARG A 222 -10.25 16.37 -11.96
CA ARG A 222 -10.67 16.17 -10.57
C ARG A 222 -9.94 14.99 -9.91
N GLN A 223 -9.92 13.83 -10.57
CA GLN A 223 -9.29 12.63 -10.04
C GLN A 223 -7.77 12.78 -9.91
N ARG A 224 -7.12 13.52 -10.82
CA ARG A 224 -5.70 13.82 -10.72
C ARG A 224 -5.40 14.78 -9.57
N ALA A 225 -6.23 15.80 -9.37
CA ALA A 225 -6.13 16.71 -8.22
C ALA A 225 -6.31 15.96 -6.88
N LEU A 226 -7.24 14.99 -6.83
CA LEU A 226 -7.45 14.12 -5.66
C LEU A 226 -6.17 13.38 -5.26
N VAL A 227 -5.52 12.72 -6.22
CA VAL A 227 -4.22 12.05 -5.97
C VAL A 227 -3.18 13.08 -5.50
N GLY A 228 -3.14 14.25 -6.13
CA GLY A 228 -2.16 15.28 -5.86
C GLY A 228 -2.21 15.83 -4.44
N TRP A 229 -3.37 16.28 -3.97
CA TRP A 229 -3.49 16.82 -2.61
C TRP A 229 -3.34 15.71 -1.56
N THR A 230 -3.82 14.49 -1.83
CA THR A 230 -3.73 13.37 -0.88
C THR A 230 -2.29 12.93 -0.62
N LEU A 231 -1.47 12.83 -1.67
CA LEU A 231 -0.06 12.42 -1.54
C LEU A 231 0.86 13.51 -0.96
N THR A 232 0.36 14.74 -0.81
CA THR A 232 1.13 15.91 -0.37
C THR A 232 0.74 16.41 1.02
N LEU A 233 -0.08 15.65 1.75
CA LEU A 233 -0.41 15.91 3.14
C LEU A 233 0.84 15.93 4.04
N ASP A 234 0.85 16.84 5.02
CA ASP A 234 1.90 16.91 6.03
C ASP A 234 1.34 17.42 7.37
N SER A 235 0.78 16.51 8.18
CA SER A 235 0.24 16.87 9.51
C SER A 235 1.28 17.49 10.44
N SER A 236 2.57 17.30 10.18
CA SER A 236 3.61 17.90 11.03
C SER A 236 3.67 19.42 10.92
N LEU A 237 3.01 20.01 9.91
CA LEU A 237 2.86 21.44 9.72
C LEU A 237 1.54 21.99 10.26
N ALA A 238 0.72 21.19 10.95
CA ALA A 238 -0.57 21.61 11.50
C ALA A 238 -0.50 22.88 12.37
N ALA A 239 0.60 23.07 13.11
CA ALA A 239 0.80 24.29 13.93
C ALA A 239 1.04 25.56 13.08
N VAL A 240 1.58 25.40 11.87
CA VAL A 240 1.88 26.50 10.94
C VAL A 240 0.68 26.77 10.03
N TYR A 241 0.09 25.70 9.50
CA TYR A 241 -1.01 25.71 8.55
C TYR A 241 -2.21 24.87 9.06
N PRO A 242 -2.95 25.35 10.07
CA PRO A 242 -4.17 24.68 10.52
C PRO A 242 -5.24 24.64 9.42
N GLU A 243 -5.20 25.58 8.47
CA GLU A 243 -6.04 25.61 7.27
C GLU A 243 -5.98 24.29 6.48
N GLN A 244 -4.86 23.55 6.51
CA GLN A 244 -4.78 22.23 5.86
C GLN A 244 -5.78 21.24 6.46
N ILE A 245 -5.89 21.20 7.79
CA ILE A 245 -6.82 20.33 8.52
C ILE A 245 -8.25 20.76 8.20
N GLU A 246 -8.55 22.07 8.28
CA GLU A 246 -9.89 22.60 8.03
C GLU A 246 -10.40 22.26 6.61
N LEU A 247 -9.53 22.38 5.60
CA LEU A 247 -9.86 22.01 4.23
C LEU A 247 -10.16 20.50 4.10
N VAL A 248 -9.30 19.65 4.66
CA VAL A 248 -9.47 18.19 4.60
C VAL A 248 -10.72 17.76 5.36
N GLU A 249 -10.96 18.30 6.56
CA GLU A 249 -12.16 18.04 7.37
C GLU A 249 -13.43 18.35 6.58
N LYS A 250 -13.49 19.52 5.94
CA LYS A 250 -14.63 19.93 5.10
C LYS A 250 -14.82 18.99 3.90
N LEU A 251 -13.75 18.56 3.23
CA LEU A 251 -13.85 17.63 2.10
C LEU A 251 -14.46 16.29 2.53
N VAL A 252 -14.00 15.73 3.65
CA VAL A 252 -14.44 14.41 4.09
C VAL A 252 -15.84 14.41 4.71
N GLU A 253 -16.48 15.56 4.92
CA GLU A 253 -17.94 15.64 5.19
C GLU A 253 -18.75 15.06 4.01
N GLN A 254 -18.23 15.17 2.79
CA GLN A 254 -18.87 14.64 1.58
C GLN A 254 -18.65 13.13 1.46
N GLU A 255 -19.74 12.37 1.31
CA GLU A 255 -19.67 10.91 1.16
C GLU A 255 -18.90 10.47 -0.08
N GLN A 256 -19.03 11.21 -1.18
CA GLN A 256 -18.27 10.97 -2.40
C GLN A 256 -16.76 11.03 -2.15
N CYS A 257 -16.28 12.05 -1.45
CA CYS A 257 -14.87 12.19 -1.13
C CYS A 257 -14.37 11.02 -0.28
N ARG A 258 -15.14 10.60 0.75
CA ARG A 258 -14.79 9.44 1.58
C ARG A 258 -14.66 8.14 0.79
N ARG A 259 -15.58 7.89 -0.15
CA ARG A 259 -15.53 6.72 -1.03
C ARG A 259 -14.33 6.78 -1.98
N GLU A 260 -14.08 7.93 -2.60
CA GLU A 260 -12.94 8.10 -3.49
C GLU A 260 -11.59 7.97 -2.76
N LEU A 261 -11.48 8.45 -1.51
CA LEU A 261 -10.30 8.27 -0.66
C LEU A 261 -10.10 6.80 -0.25
N LEU A 262 -11.16 6.10 0.13
CA LEU A 262 -11.10 4.66 0.42
C LEU A 262 -10.56 3.87 -0.78
N GLU A 263 -11.14 4.10 -1.96
CA GLU A 263 -10.69 3.46 -3.21
C GLU A 263 -9.25 3.86 -3.55
N LEU A 264 -8.89 5.14 -3.39
CA LEU A 264 -7.53 5.63 -3.63
C LEU A 264 -6.51 4.95 -2.71
N GLN A 265 -6.81 4.82 -1.42
CA GLN A 265 -5.95 4.13 -0.46
C GLN A 265 -5.73 2.67 -0.87
N GLN A 266 -6.80 1.97 -1.30
CA GLN A 266 -6.69 0.59 -1.77
C GLN A 266 -5.85 0.49 -3.06
N GLN A 267 -6.08 1.39 -4.03
CA GLN A 267 -5.36 1.43 -5.29
C GLN A 267 -3.86 1.69 -5.09
N LEU A 268 -3.47 2.61 -4.21
CA LEU A 268 -2.07 2.88 -3.87
C LEU A 268 -1.35 1.61 -3.39
N ILE A 269 -2.00 0.85 -2.50
CA ILE A 269 -1.43 -0.40 -1.98
C ILE A 269 -1.27 -1.44 -3.11
N MET A 270 -2.23 -1.49 -4.05
CA MET A 270 -2.15 -2.41 -5.20
C MET A 270 -1.05 -2.02 -6.17
N THR A 271 -0.92 -0.73 -6.48
CA THR A 271 0.14 -0.24 -7.35
C THR A 271 1.53 -0.55 -6.79
N MET A 272 1.71 -0.49 -5.47
CA MET A 272 2.99 -0.82 -4.84
C MET A 272 3.42 -2.29 -4.97
N ASN A 273 2.47 -3.21 -5.18
CA ASN A 273 2.76 -4.63 -5.33
C ASN A 273 3.19 -5.01 -6.75
N ALA A 274 3.16 -4.08 -7.72
CA ALA A 274 3.40 -4.36 -9.13
C ALA A 274 4.72 -5.10 -9.42
N GLU A 275 5.79 -4.83 -8.67
CA GLU A 275 7.07 -5.54 -8.82
C GLU A 275 7.02 -6.98 -8.30
N GLU A 276 6.32 -7.23 -7.19
CA GLU A 276 6.13 -8.58 -6.63
C GLU A 276 5.19 -9.39 -7.53
N ASP A 277 4.08 -8.78 -7.95
CA ASP A 277 3.13 -9.35 -8.91
C ASP A 277 3.83 -9.72 -10.22
N THR A 278 4.70 -8.85 -10.73
CA THR A 278 5.51 -9.13 -11.93
C THR A 278 6.40 -10.36 -11.74
N LYS A 279 7.05 -10.52 -10.59
CA LYS A 279 7.90 -11.70 -10.31
C LYS A 279 7.05 -12.98 -10.29
N THR A 280 5.88 -12.93 -9.67
CA THR A 280 4.93 -14.06 -9.66
C THR A 280 4.48 -14.40 -11.07
N ILE A 281 4.10 -13.40 -11.87
CA ILE A 281 3.66 -13.61 -13.26
C ILE A 281 4.80 -14.22 -14.11
N GLN A 282 6.02 -13.68 -14.02
CA GLN A 282 7.16 -14.16 -14.79
C GLN A 282 7.60 -15.58 -14.40
N ARG A 283 7.49 -15.94 -13.11
CA ARG A 283 7.92 -17.25 -12.60
C ARG A 283 6.85 -18.32 -12.77
N ASP A 284 5.60 -18.01 -12.46
CA ASP A 284 4.54 -19.00 -12.26
C ASP A 284 3.51 -19.03 -13.40
N ILE A 285 3.40 -17.97 -14.22
CA ILE A 285 2.33 -17.81 -15.23
C ILE A 285 2.88 -17.83 -16.66
N ILE A 286 3.84 -16.95 -16.98
CA ILE A 286 4.36 -16.78 -18.36
C ILE A 286 4.92 -18.09 -18.95
N PRO A 287 5.69 -18.93 -18.24
CA PRO A 287 6.23 -20.17 -18.80
C PRO A 287 5.13 -21.10 -19.32
N ASN A 288 4.02 -21.21 -18.58
CA ASN A 288 2.89 -22.06 -18.95
C ASN A 288 2.15 -21.50 -20.17
N LEU A 289 1.96 -20.17 -20.24
CA LEU A 289 1.35 -19.50 -21.39
C LEU A 289 2.18 -19.65 -22.69
N VAL A 290 3.52 -19.54 -22.59
CA VAL A 290 4.42 -19.66 -23.76
C VAL A 290 4.48 -21.10 -24.26
N ASN A 291 4.50 -22.09 -23.35
CA ASN A 291 4.51 -23.50 -23.73
C ASN A 291 3.17 -23.95 -24.36
N GLY A 292 2.08 -23.21 -24.15
CA GLY A 292 0.76 -23.47 -24.73
C GLY A 292 0.57 -22.98 -26.18
N GLN A 293 1.63 -22.61 -26.90
CA GLN A 293 1.54 -22.12 -28.29
C GLN A 293 0.93 -23.12 -29.30
N GLN A 294 0.79 -24.39 -28.91
CA GLN A 294 0.11 -25.43 -29.69
C GLN A 294 -1.42 -25.32 -29.64
N PHE A 295 -1.99 -24.48 -28.76
CA PHE A 295 -3.44 -24.30 -28.62
C PHE A 295 -3.90 -22.96 -29.24
N ARG A 296 -5.01 -23.01 -29.99
CA ARG A 296 -5.73 -21.88 -30.58
C ARG A 296 -6.92 -21.48 -29.72
N MET A 297 -7.03 -20.21 -29.41
CA MET A 297 -8.25 -19.65 -28.80
C MET A 297 -9.36 -19.53 -29.84
N THR A 298 -10.47 -20.25 -29.67
CA THR A 298 -11.69 -20.11 -30.48
C THR A 298 -12.84 -19.56 -29.63
N ARG A 299 -13.94 -19.17 -30.27
CA ARG A 299 -15.15 -18.67 -29.59
C ARG A 299 -15.75 -19.67 -28.58
N ASN A 300 -15.42 -20.96 -28.71
CA ASN A 300 -15.98 -22.05 -27.91
C ASN A 300 -14.97 -22.63 -26.89
N GLY A 301 -13.73 -22.13 -26.81
CA GLY A 301 -12.70 -22.61 -25.90
C GLY A 301 -11.29 -22.62 -26.51
N LEU A 302 -10.36 -23.32 -25.88
CA LEU A 302 -9.03 -23.61 -26.42
C LEU A 302 -9.10 -24.89 -27.28
N GLU A 303 -8.75 -24.78 -28.56
CA GLU A 303 -8.67 -25.92 -29.49
C GLU A 303 -7.19 -26.21 -29.82
N GLU A 304 -6.80 -27.47 -29.83
CA GLU A 304 -5.43 -27.87 -30.18
C GLU A 304 -5.17 -27.68 -31.70
N ALA A 305 -4.02 -27.13 -32.07
CA ALA A 305 -3.62 -27.02 -33.46
C ALA A 305 -3.06 -28.37 -33.96
N GLU A 306 -3.51 -28.80 -35.14
CA GLU A 306 -3.19 -30.06 -35.86
C GLU A 306 -2.13 -30.98 -35.21
N GLU A 307 -2.60 -32.14 -34.74
CA GLU A 307 -1.87 -33.20 -34.02
C GLU A 307 -0.54 -33.62 -34.68
N ASP A 308 0.49 -33.88 -33.85
CA ASP A 308 1.56 -34.83 -34.17
C ASP A 308 1.17 -36.20 -33.55
N PRO A 309 0.58 -37.12 -34.32
CA PRO A 309 0.02 -38.37 -33.80
C PRO A 309 1.05 -39.31 -33.15
N MET A 310 2.36 -38.99 -33.23
CA MET A 310 3.40 -39.76 -32.54
C MET A 310 3.57 -39.37 -31.06
N GLN A 311 3.23 -38.14 -30.65
CA GLN A 311 3.44 -37.67 -29.26
C GLN A 311 2.42 -38.24 -28.27
N ASP A 312 1.14 -38.31 -28.64
CA ASP A 312 0.09 -38.89 -27.79
C ASP A 312 0.27 -40.39 -27.52
N ILE A 313 0.92 -41.10 -28.44
CA ILE A 313 1.25 -42.52 -28.28
C ILE A 313 2.39 -42.73 -27.27
N LEU A 314 3.34 -41.79 -27.20
CA LEU A 314 4.51 -41.89 -26.32
C LEU A 314 4.21 -41.42 -24.89
N ASN A 315 3.36 -40.39 -24.73
CA ASN A 315 3.01 -39.81 -23.43
C ASN A 315 1.50 -39.57 -23.29
N PRO A 316 0.71 -40.60 -22.92
CA PRO A 316 -0.74 -40.45 -22.73
C PRO A 316 -1.09 -39.41 -21.66
N GLY A 317 -1.94 -38.43 -22.01
CA GLY A 317 -2.43 -37.39 -21.10
C GLY A 317 -1.46 -36.23 -20.85
N GLU A 318 -0.35 -36.13 -21.60
CA GLU A 318 0.55 -34.97 -21.51
C GLU A 318 -0.09 -33.69 -22.05
N SER A 319 -0.85 -33.79 -23.15
CA SER A 319 -1.62 -32.65 -23.69
C SER A 319 -2.67 -32.16 -22.69
N GLU A 320 -3.48 -33.06 -22.12
CA GLU A 320 -4.49 -32.71 -21.10
C GLU A 320 -3.87 -31.97 -19.91
N ARG A 321 -2.74 -32.46 -19.37
CA ARG A 321 -2.04 -31.78 -18.26
C ARG A 321 -1.50 -30.41 -18.64
N LYS A 322 -0.99 -30.24 -19.87
CA LYS A 322 -0.53 -28.92 -20.36
C LYS A 322 -1.71 -27.96 -20.52
N MET A 323 -2.87 -28.46 -20.96
CA MET A 323 -4.11 -27.70 -21.07
C MET A 323 -4.61 -27.24 -19.69
N GLU A 324 -4.67 -28.14 -18.71
CA GLU A 324 -5.04 -27.80 -17.32
C GLU A 324 -4.11 -26.73 -16.72
N GLN A 325 -2.78 -26.89 -16.89
CA GLN A 325 -1.80 -25.90 -16.41
C GLN A 325 -1.93 -24.54 -17.11
N LEU A 326 -2.27 -24.53 -18.40
CA LEU A 326 -2.51 -23.33 -19.19
C LEU A 326 -3.76 -22.60 -18.68
N GLU A 327 -4.86 -23.33 -18.49
CA GLU A 327 -6.12 -22.80 -17.96
C GLU A 327 -5.96 -22.25 -16.55
N GLU A 328 -5.28 -22.98 -15.65
CA GLU A 328 -5.01 -22.52 -14.28
C GLU A 328 -4.19 -21.21 -14.29
N SER A 329 -3.15 -21.15 -15.12
CA SER A 329 -2.30 -19.96 -15.25
C SER A 329 -3.07 -18.76 -15.81
N TYR A 330 -3.93 -19.00 -16.81
CA TYR A 330 -4.80 -17.97 -17.39
C TYR A 330 -5.82 -17.46 -16.36
N HIS A 331 -6.52 -18.35 -15.65
CA HIS A 331 -7.45 -17.98 -14.59
C HIS A 331 -6.77 -17.21 -13.47
N ARG A 332 -5.58 -17.64 -13.05
CA ARG A 332 -4.79 -16.95 -12.03
C ARG A 332 -4.40 -15.53 -12.46
N MET A 333 -3.99 -15.35 -13.72
CA MET A 333 -3.69 -14.03 -14.27
C MET A 333 -4.92 -13.12 -14.31
N MET A 334 -6.08 -13.67 -14.72
CA MET A 334 -7.36 -12.94 -14.73
C MET A 334 -7.81 -12.57 -13.31
N ASP A 335 -7.63 -13.45 -12.34
CA ASP A 335 -7.97 -13.18 -10.94
C ASP A 335 -7.06 -12.13 -10.33
N MET A 336 -5.75 -12.14 -10.65
CA MET A 336 -4.85 -11.05 -10.28
C MET A 336 -5.33 -9.72 -10.86
N GLN A 337 -5.69 -9.68 -12.14
CA GLN A 337 -6.21 -8.47 -12.78
C GLN A 337 -7.52 -7.99 -12.13
N LYS A 338 -8.46 -8.89 -11.83
CA LYS A 338 -9.70 -8.58 -11.11
C LYS A 338 -9.45 -8.04 -9.70
N GLN A 339 -8.38 -8.47 -9.05
CA GLN A 339 -7.95 -7.97 -7.74
C GLN A 339 -7.23 -6.62 -7.80
N GLY A 340 -7.00 -6.08 -9.01
CA GLY A 340 -6.37 -4.79 -9.25
C GLY A 340 -4.84 -4.84 -9.40
N SER A 341 -4.25 -6.03 -9.55
CA SER A 341 -2.81 -6.17 -9.81
C SER A 341 -2.42 -5.58 -11.17
N ASP A 342 -1.28 -4.89 -11.21
CA ASP A 342 -0.70 -4.34 -12.44
C ASP A 342 0.08 -5.43 -13.19
N ILE A 343 -0.64 -6.16 -14.03
CA ILE A 343 -0.09 -7.26 -14.84
C ILE A 343 0.80 -6.77 -16.00
N TYR A 344 0.79 -5.47 -16.32
CA TYR A 344 1.48 -4.91 -17.49
C TYR A 344 2.82 -4.25 -17.14
N PHE A 345 3.05 -3.91 -15.86
CA PHE A 345 4.27 -3.26 -15.40
C PHE A 345 5.55 -3.95 -15.89
N GLY A 346 5.65 -5.27 -15.72
CA GLY A 346 6.82 -6.05 -16.12
C GLY A 346 7.16 -5.92 -17.61
N GLY A 347 6.16 -6.04 -18.49
CA GLY A 347 6.34 -5.99 -19.93
C GLY A 347 6.79 -4.62 -20.44
N PHE A 348 6.20 -3.55 -19.93
CA PHE A 348 6.53 -2.18 -20.36
C PHE A 348 7.73 -1.57 -19.64
N SER A 349 8.18 -2.15 -18.52
CA SER A 349 9.32 -1.63 -17.76
C SER A 349 10.58 -1.45 -18.61
N GLN A 350 10.86 -2.39 -19.51
CA GLN A 350 12.03 -2.35 -20.40
C GLN A 350 11.89 -1.31 -21.51
N MET A 351 10.66 -0.92 -21.84
CA MET A 351 10.36 0.05 -22.90
C MET A 351 10.49 1.50 -22.44
N LYS A 352 10.77 1.76 -21.15
CA LYS A 352 11.03 3.13 -20.64
C LYS A 352 12.41 3.69 -20.98
N ARG A 353 13.07 3.12 -21.99
CA ARG A 353 14.40 3.54 -22.49
C ARG A 353 14.32 4.46 -23.72
N PHE A 354 13.14 4.64 -24.30
CA PHE A 354 12.96 5.57 -25.42
C PHE A 354 13.30 7.01 -25.02
N SER A 355 13.81 7.79 -25.96
CA SER A 355 14.20 9.20 -25.75
C SER A 355 13.04 10.07 -25.26
N PHE A 356 11.81 9.70 -25.57
CA PHE A 356 10.58 10.29 -25.03
C PHE A 356 10.61 10.44 -23.50
N PHE A 357 11.14 9.45 -22.78
CA PHE A 357 11.18 9.43 -21.31
C PHE A 357 12.36 10.18 -20.69
N VAL A 358 13.17 10.89 -21.50
CA VAL A 358 14.21 11.79 -20.98
C VAL A 358 13.59 13.10 -20.46
N GLU A 359 12.52 13.58 -21.09
CA GLU A 359 11.84 14.80 -20.65
C GLU A 359 10.92 14.50 -19.45
N LEU A 360 10.92 15.41 -18.46
CA LEU A 360 10.24 15.18 -17.19
C LEU A 360 8.70 15.16 -17.35
N SER A 361 8.15 16.12 -18.10
CA SER A 361 6.72 16.28 -18.39
C SER A 361 6.10 15.02 -18.99
N ASN A 362 6.85 14.30 -19.83
CA ASN A 362 6.39 13.12 -20.55
C ASN A 362 6.03 11.92 -19.66
N TRP A 363 6.46 11.92 -18.39
CA TRP A 363 6.04 10.92 -17.41
C TRP A 363 4.65 11.20 -16.82
N PHE A 364 4.15 12.43 -16.98
CA PHE A 364 2.90 12.90 -16.39
C PHE A 364 1.85 13.23 -17.47
N ILE A 365 2.26 13.34 -18.73
CA ILE A 365 1.35 13.72 -19.82
C ILE A 365 0.29 12.64 -20.09
N PRO A 366 -1.00 13.00 -20.19
CA PRO A 366 -2.02 12.09 -20.68
C PRO A 366 -1.72 11.58 -22.10
N PHE A 367 -2.24 10.41 -22.45
CA PHE A 367 -2.06 9.88 -23.79
C PHE A 367 -2.88 10.67 -24.82
N SER A 368 -2.23 11.11 -25.90
CA SER A 368 -2.88 11.76 -27.04
C SER A 368 -2.32 11.23 -28.35
N ILE A 369 -3.22 10.86 -29.27
CA ILE A 369 -2.86 10.42 -30.63
C ILE A 369 -2.19 11.52 -31.47
N HIS A 370 -2.33 12.78 -31.05
CA HIS A 370 -1.75 13.93 -31.72
C HIS A 370 -0.36 14.31 -31.19
N HIS A 371 0.18 13.54 -30.22
CA HIS A 371 1.47 13.84 -29.65
C HIS A 371 2.60 13.71 -30.72
N PRO A 372 3.51 14.71 -30.84
CA PRO A 372 4.52 14.74 -31.91
C PRO A 372 5.38 13.48 -32.01
N ALA A 373 5.75 12.89 -30.86
CA ALA A 373 6.61 11.71 -30.78
C ALA A 373 6.03 10.44 -31.42
N ILE A 374 4.72 10.35 -31.65
CA ILE A 374 4.07 9.14 -32.20
C ILE A 374 3.42 9.37 -33.57
N THR A 375 3.71 10.51 -34.21
CA THR A 375 3.19 10.87 -35.53
C THR A 375 3.50 9.80 -36.59
N GLU A 376 4.71 9.25 -36.57
CA GLU A 376 5.13 8.20 -37.53
C GLU A 376 4.35 6.90 -37.33
N MET A 377 4.08 6.53 -36.07
CA MET A 377 3.23 5.40 -35.73
C MET A 377 1.83 5.60 -36.31
N MET A 378 1.20 6.77 -36.10
CA MET A 378 -0.14 7.05 -36.61
C MET A 378 -0.22 6.93 -38.14
N LYS A 379 0.82 7.37 -38.86
CA LYS A 379 0.92 7.18 -40.32
C LYS A 379 1.03 5.71 -40.71
N SER A 380 1.78 4.91 -39.93
CA SER A 380 1.99 3.48 -40.21
C SER A 380 0.82 2.57 -39.84
N MET A 381 0.01 2.96 -38.83
CA MET A 381 -1.12 2.20 -38.33
C MET A 381 -2.27 2.10 -39.34
N GLY A 382 -2.36 3.07 -40.25
CA GLY A 382 -3.42 3.12 -41.26
C GLY A 382 -4.82 3.14 -40.63
N ASN A 383 -5.74 2.34 -41.18
CA ASN A 383 -7.15 2.30 -40.78
C ASN A 383 -7.51 1.09 -39.90
N SER A 384 -6.54 0.43 -39.25
CA SER A 384 -6.83 -0.70 -38.36
C SER A 384 -7.60 -0.21 -37.13
N ARG A 385 -8.85 -0.63 -37.01
CA ARG A 385 -9.74 -0.21 -35.90
C ARG A 385 -9.37 -0.87 -34.60
N PHE A 386 -8.93 -2.12 -34.66
CA PHE A 386 -8.47 -2.88 -33.51
C PHE A 386 -7.25 -2.21 -32.88
N LEU A 387 -6.24 -1.87 -33.68
CA LEU A 387 -5.01 -1.24 -33.16
C LEU A 387 -5.29 0.16 -32.61
N GLN A 388 -6.14 0.95 -33.26
CA GLN A 388 -6.58 2.25 -32.73
C GLN A 388 -7.30 2.08 -31.39
N SER A 389 -8.27 1.17 -31.31
CA SER A 389 -9.01 0.89 -30.08
C SER A 389 -8.10 0.38 -28.96
N MET A 390 -7.08 -0.42 -29.27
CA MET A 390 -6.15 -0.96 -28.26
C MET A 390 -5.23 0.12 -27.70
N VAL A 391 -4.83 1.10 -28.51
CA VAL A 391 -3.98 2.21 -28.04
C VAL A 391 -4.79 3.23 -27.24
N GLU A 392 -5.98 3.58 -27.69
CA GLU A 392 -6.82 4.58 -27.03
C GLU A 392 -7.52 4.03 -25.78
N MET A 393 -8.15 2.86 -25.90
CA MET A 393 -9.00 2.24 -24.88
C MET A 393 -8.36 0.99 -24.26
N GLY A 394 -7.08 0.73 -24.52
CA GLY A 394 -6.37 -0.38 -23.88
C GLY A 394 -6.24 -0.19 -22.36
N PRO A 395 -6.07 -1.28 -21.59
CA PRO A 395 -5.94 -1.26 -20.14
C PRO A 395 -4.59 -0.69 -19.64
N PHE A 396 -3.84 -0.02 -20.50
CA PHE A 396 -2.51 0.52 -20.22
C PHE A 396 -2.60 1.90 -19.54
N CYS A 397 -1.63 2.21 -18.69
CA CYS A 397 -1.44 3.59 -18.23
C CYS A 397 -0.87 4.48 -19.36
N ASN A 398 -0.87 5.80 -19.21
CA ASN A 398 -0.53 6.71 -20.32
C ASN A 398 0.90 6.51 -20.83
N SER A 399 1.85 6.39 -19.91
CA SER A 399 3.25 6.15 -20.27
C SER A 399 3.41 4.81 -20.99
N ASP A 400 2.64 3.77 -20.66
CA ASP A 400 2.67 2.48 -21.34
C ASP A 400 2.04 2.58 -22.74
N LYS A 401 0.99 3.38 -22.92
CA LYS A 401 0.45 3.70 -24.26
C LYS A 401 1.50 4.35 -25.16
N TYR A 402 2.28 5.30 -24.64
CA TYR A 402 3.40 5.89 -25.39
C TYR A 402 4.51 4.86 -25.67
N SER A 403 4.88 4.02 -24.70
CA SER A 403 5.85 2.93 -24.93
C SER A 403 5.39 1.98 -26.03
N PHE A 404 4.11 1.58 -26.00
CA PHE A 404 3.50 0.74 -27.02
C PHE A 404 3.52 1.42 -28.39
N ALA A 405 3.11 2.69 -28.46
CA ALA A 405 3.08 3.48 -29.68
C ALA A 405 4.48 3.65 -30.32
N LEU A 406 5.50 3.89 -29.49
CA LEU A 406 6.90 4.01 -29.96
C LEU A 406 7.49 2.66 -30.40
N ALA A 407 7.07 1.56 -29.79
CA ALA A 407 7.48 0.21 -30.17
C ALA A 407 6.60 -0.42 -31.27
N PHE A 408 5.59 0.30 -31.77
CA PHE A 408 4.49 -0.24 -32.56
C PHE A 408 4.92 -1.07 -33.76
N GLN A 409 5.88 -0.58 -34.57
CA GLN A 409 6.35 -1.32 -35.75
C GLN A 409 6.98 -2.67 -35.38
N GLN A 410 7.72 -2.74 -34.27
CA GLN A 410 8.32 -3.98 -33.78
C GLN A 410 7.26 -4.94 -33.25
N VAL A 411 6.22 -4.43 -32.60
CA VAL A 411 5.13 -5.26 -32.06
C VAL A 411 4.25 -5.79 -33.19
N VAL A 412 3.78 -4.93 -34.08
CA VAL A 412 2.84 -5.31 -35.15
C VAL A 412 3.49 -6.24 -36.17
N SER A 413 4.79 -6.08 -36.46
CA SER A 413 5.51 -6.99 -37.37
C SER A 413 5.62 -8.43 -36.86
N GLN A 414 5.45 -8.66 -35.55
CA GLN A 414 5.41 -10.00 -34.96
C GLN A 414 4.03 -10.66 -35.04
N ILE A 415 2.97 -9.89 -35.32
CA ILE A 415 1.61 -10.41 -35.42
C ILE A 415 1.32 -10.84 -36.86
N PRO A 416 0.94 -12.11 -37.09
CA PRO A 416 0.51 -12.57 -38.41
C PRO A 416 -0.65 -11.74 -38.98
N LYS A 417 -0.57 -11.35 -40.26
CA LYS A 417 -1.57 -10.48 -40.93
C LYS A 417 -3.00 -11.05 -40.89
N ASN A 418 -3.14 -12.35 -41.02
CA ASN A 418 -4.43 -13.04 -40.92
C ASN A 418 -5.08 -12.87 -39.54
N ILE A 419 -4.29 -12.81 -38.46
CA ILE A 419 -4.80 -12.58 -37.09
C ILE A 419 -5.25 -11.12 -36.95
N LEU A 420 -4.46 -10.17 -37.46
CA LEU A 420 -4.84 -8.75 -37.48
C LEU A 420 -6.16 -8.53 -38.21
N ASP A 421 -6.32 -9.13 -39.41
CA ASP A 421 -7.55 -9.03 -40.19
C ASP A 421 -8.76 -9.66 -39.47
N MET A 422 -8.58 -10.77 -38.75
CA MET A 422 -9.65 -11.39 -37.96
C MET A 422 -10.08 -10.50 -36.78
N LEU A 423 -9.12 -9.87 -36.08
CA LEU A 423 -9.39 -8.96 -34.98
C LEU A 423 -10.10 -7.68 -35.47
N ASP A 424 -9.67 -7.13 -36.60
CA ASP A 424 -10.30 -5.96 -37.21
C ASP A 424 -11.74 -6.23 -37.71
N LYS A 425 -12.04 -7.48 -38.08
CA LYS A 425 -13.41 -7.91 -38.44
C LYS A 425 -14.27 -8.27 -37.23
N GLY A 426 -13.71 -8.28 -36.02
CA GLY A 426 -14.40 -8.68 -34.79
C GLY A 426 -14.71 -10.18 -34.73
N GLU A 427 -14.01 -11.01 -35.50
CA GLU A 427 -14.19 -12.47 -35.56
C GLU A 427 -13.51 -13.18 -34.37
N ALA A 428 -12.60 -12.49 -33.67
CA ALA A 428 -11.98 -12.91 -32.41
C ALA A 428 -11.94 -11.74 -31.42
N THR A 429 -12.24 -11.99 -30.14
CA THR A 429 -12.21 -10.98 -29.08
C THR A 429 -11.12 -11.30 -28.07
N LEU A 430 -10.05 -10.50 -28.04
CA LEU A 430 -9.01 -10.56 -27.01
C LEU A 430 -9.53 -9.88 -25.74
N ASN A 431 -10.09 -10.66 -24.81
CA ASN A 431 -10.72 -10.22 -23.56
C ASN A 431 -11.83 -9.17 -23.78
N GLU A 432 -13.05 -9.45 -23.32
CA GLU A 432 -14.06 -8.39 -23.21
C GLU A 432 -13.61 -7.39 -22.13
N VAL A 433 -12.77 -6.42 -22.53
CA VAL A 433 -12.48 -5.27 -21.68
C VAL A 433 -13.80 -4.53 -21.54
N ASN A 434 -14.38 -4.59 -20.34
CA ASN A 434 -15.65 -3.94 -20.08
C ASN A 434 -15.46 -2.42 -20.25
N MET A 435 -15.85 -1.91 -21.41
CA MET A 435 -15.70 -0.49 -21.78
C MET A 435 -16.39 0.45 -20.79
N ALA A 436 -17.39 -0.03 -20.03
CA ALA A 436 -18.02 0.74 -18.98
C ALA A 436 -17.10 0.94 -17.76
N GLU A 437 -16.24 -0.03 -17.44
CA GLU A 437 -15.25 0.09 -16.34
C GLU A 437 -14.16 1.11 -16.67
N LEU A 438 -13.71 1.18 -17.93
CA LEU A 438 -12.69 2.12 -18.38
C LEU A 438 -13.12 3.60 -18.33
N ARG A 439 -14.42 3.87 -18.17
CA ARG A 439 -14.97 5.23 -18.07
C ARG A 439 -15.24 5.67 -16.64
N LYS A 440 -14.94 4.82 -15.66
CA LYS A 440 -15.16 5.15 -14.24
C LYS A 440 -14.05 6.07 -13.72
N PRO A 441 -14.36 7.02 -12.82
CA PRO A 441 -13.34 7.87 -12.19
C PRO A 441 -12.26 7.07 -11.45
N SER A 442 -12.61 5.90 -10.91
CA SER A 442 -11.65 4.99 -10.27
C SER A 442 -10.59 4.47 -11.24
N TYR A 443 -10.93 4.26 -12.52
CA TYR A 443 -9.98 3.85 -13.54
C TYR A 443 -9.02 5.00 -13.91
N PHE A 444 -9.54 6.23 -14.06
CA PHE A 444 -8.70 7.41 -14.34
C PHE A 444 -7.64 7.64 -13.27
N ARG A 445 -8.02 7.50 -11.99
CA ARG A 445 -7.06 7.52 -10.87
C ARG A 445 -6.03 6.41 -10.97
N LEU A 446 -6.46 5.18 -11.22
CA LEU A 446 -5.56 4.03 -11.28
C LEU A 446 -4.49 4.19 -12.37
N VAL A 447 -4.90 4.64 -13.56
CA VAL A 447 -4.00 4.98 -14.67
C VAL A 447 -2.96 6.00 -14.23
N TYR A 448 -3.37 7.08 -13.55
CA TYR A 448 -2.44 8.10 -13.07
C TYR A 448 -1.49 7.57 -11.99
N LEU A 449 -1.98 6.79 -11.03
CA LEU A 449 -1.14 6.15 -10.01
C LEU A 449 -0.09 5.23 -10.62
N GLN A 450 -0.48 4.46 -11.64
CA GLN A 450 0.41 3.59 -12.39
C GLN A 450 1.50 4.38 -13.11
N ASP A 451 1.17 5.52 -13.71
CA ASP A 451 2.15 6.45 -14.32
C ASP A 451 3.12 7.00 -13.27
N LEU A 452 2.61 7.46 -12.12
CA LEU A 452 3.45 7.94 -11.01
C LEU A 452 4.38 6.85 -10.49
N TYR A 453 3.88 5.63 -10.32
CA TYR A 453 4.70 4.51 -9.85
C TYR A 453 5.82 4.20 -10.84
N ARG A 454 5.52 4.19 -12.15
CA ARG A 454 6.53 4.00 -13.21
C ARG A 454 7.58 5.09 -13.17
N PHE A 455 7.19 6.36 -13.00
CA PHE A 455 8.14 7.46 -12.84
C PHE A 455 9.11 7.20 -11.67
N TYR A 456 8.59 6.94 -10.46
CA TYR A 456 9.46 6.76 -9.30
C TYR A 456 10.28 5.46 -9.31
N ARG A 457 9.87 4.43 -10.07
CA ARG A 457 10.64 3.18 -10.19
C ARG A 457 11.62 3.18 -11.35
N LEU A 458 11.26 3.76 -12.49
CA LEU A 458 11.96 3.54 -13.77
C LEU A 458 12.68 4.79 -14.28
N PHE A 459 12.32 5.99 -13.82
CA PHE A 459 12.98 7.20 -14.29
C PHE A 459 14.48 7.21 -13.96
N SER A 460 15.30 7.63 -14.92
CA SER A 460 16.76 7.56 -14.81
C SER A 460 17.32 8.49 -13.72
N GLN A 461 16.68 9.65 -13.52
CA GLN A 461 17.07 10.65 -12.51
C GLN A 461 16.18 10.59 -11.25
N LYS A 462 15.51 9.45 -10.98
CA LYS A 462 14.59 9.28 -9.84
C LYS A 462 15.18 9.62 -8.47
N SER A 463 16.50 9.50 -8.30
CA SER A 463 17.21 9.86 -7.06
C SER A 463 17.14 11.36 -6.72
N CYS A 464 16.80 12.21 -7.69
CA CYS A 464 16.59 13.64 -7.45
C CYS A 464 15.25 13.95 -6.78
N PHE A 465 14.36 12.96 -6.64
CA PHE A 465 12.99 13.15 -6.20
C PHE A 465 12.66 12.33 -4.96
N SER A 466 11.76 12.86 -4.14
CA SER A 466 11.15 12.17 -3.02
C SER A 466 10.00 11.28 -3.51
N SER A 467 10.16 9.96 -3.42
CA SER A 467 9.09 9.02 -3.77
C SER A 467 8.01 8.94 -2.67
N PRO A 468 6.72 9.16 -3.00
CA PRO A 468 5.62 8.95 -2.07
C PRO A 468 5.36 7.46 -1.77
N PHE A 469 5.94 6.56 -2.58
CA PHE A 469 5.83 5.11 -2.47
C PHE A 469 6.92 4.49 -1.57
N ASP A 470 7.81 5.30 -1.01
CA ASP A 470 8.87 4.81 -0.14
C ASP A 470 8.35 4.40 1.24
N LYS A 471 8.74 3.20 1.69
CA LYS A 471 8.32 2.61 2.98
C LYS A 471 8.77 3.42 4.20
N ASP A 472 9.77 4.29 4.04
CA ASP A 472 10.30 5.13 5.11
C ASP A 472 9.48 6.41 5.30
N ARG A 473 9.06 7.05 4.18
CA ARG A 473 8.28 8.29 4.18
C ARG A 473 6.78 8.06 4.30
N ARG A 474 6.29 6.88 3.91
CA ARG A 474 4.96 6.32 4.23
C ARG A 474 3.75 7.14 3.74
N ARG A 475 3.96 8.08 2.81
CA ARG A 475 2.88 8.90 2.21
C ARG A 475 1.84 8.08 1.45
N TYR A 476 2.21 6.89 0.95
CA TYR A 476 1.28 5.95 0.34
C TYR A 476 0.18 5.45 1.30
N LEU A 477 0.40 5.48 2.62
CA LEU A 477 -0.58 5.10 3.65
C LEU A 477 -1.18 6.37 4.28
N PHE A 478 -1.72 7.25 3.44
CA PHE A 478 -2.23 8.55 3.88
C PHE A 478 -3.37 8.45 4.90
N CYS A 479 -4.18 7.37 4.90
CA CYS A 479 -5.24 7.21 5.91
C CYS A 479 -4.71 7.03 7.34
N ALA A 480 -3.41 6.72 7.49
CA ALA A 480 -2.74 6.69 8.79
C ALA A 480 -2.16 8.06 9.20
N ASP A 481 -2.30 9.09 8.36
CA ASP A 481 -1.86 10.45 8.67
C ASP A 481 -2.80 11.07 9.73
N PRO A 482 -2.27 11.65 10.83
CA PRO A 482 -3.05 12.28 11.89
C PRO A 482 -4.06 13.32 11.42
N ILE A 483 -3.89 13.90 10.23
CA ILE A 483 -4.86 14.85 9.66
C ILE A 483 -6.26 14.25 9.50
N PHE A 484 -6.36 12.93 9.34
CA PHE A 484 -7.64 12.24 9.25
C PHE A 484 -8.17 11.77 10.60
N SER A 485 -7.41 11.95 11.68
CA SER A 485 -7.88 11.62 13.02
C SER A 485 -9.07 12.51 13.40
N ARG A 486 -10.12 11.91 13.95
CA ARG A 486 -11.38 12.55 14.36
C ARG A 486 -12.22 13.12 13.21
N THR A 487 -11.92 12.73 11.97
CA THR A 487 -12.69 13.13 10.80
C THR A 487 -13.73 12.07 10.41
N HIS A 488 -14.63 12.39 9.48
CA HIS A 488 -15.61 11.41 8.97
C HIS A 488 -14.99 10.23 8.20
N LEU A 489 -13.72 10.33 7.79
CA LEU A 489 -13.02 9.23 7.11
C LEU A 489 -12.80 8.00 8.02
N GLU A 490 -12.89 8.16 9.35
CA GLU A 490 -12.79 7.05 10.31
C GLU A 490 -13.79 5.92 10.02
N SER A 491 -14.94 6.25 9.42
CA SER A 491 -15.94 5.26 8.98
C SER A 491 -15.38 4.25 7.97
N SER A 492 -14.36 4.63 7.20
CA SER A 492 -13.70 3.77 6.20
C SER A 492 -12.49 3.00 6.77
N PHE A 493 -12.00 3.33 7.98
CA PHE A 493 -10.77 2.74 8.52
C PHE A 493 -10.88 1.23 8.76
N ASN A 494 -12.05 0.72 9.15
CA ASN A 494 -12.26 -0.71 9.32
C ASN A 494 -12.17 -1.45 7.98
N GLU A 495 -12.71 -0.88 6.90
CA GLU A 495 -12.63 -1.47 5.57
C GLU A 495 -11.18 -1.48 5.04
N ILE A 496 -10.45 -0.38 5.22
CA ILE A 496 -9.02 -0.29 4.86
C ILE A 496 -8.20 -1.30 5.66
N THR A 497 -8.44 -1.40 6.97
CA THR A 497 -7.77 -2.36 7.85
C THR A 497 -8.04 -3.78 7.40
N ALA A 498 -9.30 -4.15 7.13
CA ALA A 498 -9.66 -5.47 6.62
C ALA A 498 -8.98 -5.78 5.27
N PHE A 499 -8.94 -4.80 4.37
CA PHE A 499 -8.26 -4.90 3.08
C PHE A 499 -6.74 -5.18 3.23
N LEU A 500 -6.08 -4.51 4.19
CA LEU A 500 -4.66 -4.68 4.49
C LEU A 500 -4.38 -6.04 5.15
N LEU A 501 -5.22 -6.45 6.10
CA LEU A 501 -5.12 -7.76 6.77
C LEU A 501 -5.25 -8.93 5.80
N LYS A 502 -6.21 -8.87 4.85
CA LYS A 502 -6.36 -9.88 3.79
C LYS A 502 -5.08 -10.07 2.96
N ARG A 503 -4.23 -9.03 2.89
CA ARG A 503 -2.96 -9.01 2.16
C ARG A 503 -1.74 -9.14 3.08
N LYS A 504 -1.94 -9.58 4.32
CA LYS A 504 -0.88 -9.79 5.31
C LYS A 504 -0.06 -8.52 5.63
N ARG A 505 -0.60 -7.32 5.37
CA ARG A 505 0.07 -6.03 5.68
C ARG A 505 -0.29 -5.55 7.09
N MET A 506 0.06 -6.36 8.09
CA MET A 506 -0.38 -6.18 9.48
C MET A 506 0.15 -4.87 10.11
N GLU A 507 1.40 -4.48 9.83
CA GLU A 507 1.96 -3.23 10.38
C GLU A 507 1.19 -1.97 9.91
N GLU A 508 0.75 -1.96 8.66
CA GLU A 508 0.01 -0.84 8.08
C GLU A 508 -1.42 -0.81 8.59
N ALA A 509 -2.06 -1.97 8.70
CA ALA A 509 -3.36 -2.13 9.33
C ALA A 509 -3.34 -1.52 10.75
N GLY A 510 -2.29 -1.83 11.53
CA GLY A 510 -2.13 -1.25 12.88
C GLY A 510 -1.90 0.26 12.89
N ARG A 511 -1.32 0.85 11.85
CA ARG A 511 -1.17 2.31 11.75
C ARG A 511 -2.49 3.01 11.45
N VAL A 512 -3.29 2.44 10.54
CA VAL A 512 -4.63 2.97 10.25
C VAL A 512 -5.49 2.91 11.52
N LEU A 513 -5.47 1.80 12.26
CA LEU A 513 -6.19 1.71 13.54
C LEU A 513 -5.67 2.68 14.60
N ARG A 514 -4.36 2.97 14.67
CA ARG A 514 -3.85 3.99 15.60
C ARG A 514 -4.39 5.39 15.34
N ASN A 515 -4.84 5.65 14.11
CA ASN A 515 -5.42 6.94 13.74
C ASN A 515 -6.89 7.10 14.19
N TYR A 516 -7.53 6.02 14.64
CA TYR A 516 -8.93 5.97 15.04
C TYR A 516 -9.20 6.77 16.32
N GLY A 517 -10.11 7.74 16.25
CA GLY A 517 -10.55 8.56 17.35
C GLY A 517 -11.21 7.75 18.46
N ALA A 518 -10.88 8.07 19.72
CA ALA A 518 -11.34 7.31 20.88
C ALA A 518 -12.88 7.20 20.99
N SER A 519 -13.62 8.23 20.56
CA SER A 519 -15.09 8.27 20.61
C SER A 519 -15.80 7.44 19.53
N ARG A 520 -15.07 6.96 18.53
CA ARG A 520 -15.63 6.26 17.37
C ARG A 520 -15.33 4.76 17.36
N ARG A 521 -14.43 4.30 18.23
CA ARG A 521 -13.99 2.90 18.31
C ARG A 521 -15.19 1.97 18.47
N ASP A 522 -15.42 1.16 17.44
CA ASP A 522 -16.53 0.23 17.37
C ASP A 522 -16.08 -1.21 17.59
N PHE A 523 -17.02 -2.15 17.45
CA PHE A 523 -16.74 -3.58 17.59
C PHE A 523 -15.62 -4.06 16.66
N GLN A 524 -15.63 -3.62 15.39
CA GLN A 524 -14.63 -4.06 14.41
C GLN A 524 -13.24 -3.53 14.73
N PHE A 525 -13.14 -2.26 15.17
CA PHE A 525 -11.89 -1.68 15.67
C PHE A 525 -11.26 -2.55 16.77
N TRP A 526 -12.04 -2.93 17.77
CA TRP A 526 -11.55 -3.70 18.91
C TRP A 526 -11.10 -5.10 18.53
N VAL A 527 -11.88 -5.82 17.70
CA VAL A 527 -11.50 -7.15 17.20
C VAL A 527 -10.23 -7.09 16.36
N MET A 528 -10.12 -6.13 15.44
CA MET A 528 -8.93 -6.02 14.58
C MET A 528 -7.69 -5.57 15.39
N SER A 529 -7.88 -4.74 16.42
CA SER A 529 -6.79 -4.33 17.33
C SER A 529 -6.27 -5.51 18.14
N GLY A 530 -7.17 -6.30 18.74
CA GLY A 530 -6.81 -7.52 19.48
C GLY A 530 -6.10 -8.53 18.58
N TYR A 531 -6.60 -8.74 17.36
CA TYR A 531 -5.96 -9.61 16.37
C TYR A 531 -4.54 -9.15 16.02
N LEU A 532 -4.33 -7.86 15.78
CA LEU A 532 -3.00 -7.32 15.46
C LEU A 532 -2.04 -7.40 16.64
N MET A 533 -2.48 -7.04 17.85
CA MET A 533 -1.65 -7.16 19.06
C MET A 533 -1.23 -8.61 19.30
N GLN A 534 -2.14 -9.57 19.12
CA GLN A 534 -1.86 -11.00 19.25
C GLN A 534 -0.84 -11.52 18.24
N HIS A 535 -0.84 -11.03 17.00
CA HIS A 535 0.00 -11.56 15.92
C HIS A 535 1.33 -10.83 15.70
N ILE A 536 1.39 -9.51 15.94
CA ILE A 536 2.59 -8.70 15.70
C ILE A 536 3.08 -7.93 16.93
N GLY A 537 2.43 -8.09 18.10
CA GLY A 537 2.83 -7.43 19.35
C GLY A 537 2.74 -5.90 19.33
N LEU A 538 2.06 -5.33 18.32
CA LEU A 538 1.99 -3.89 18.13
C LEU A 538 0.89 -3.28 18.99
N SER A 539 1.25 -2.46 19.98
CA SER A 539 0.28 -1.68 20.74
C SER A 539 -0.43 -0.65 19.85
N ILE A 540 -1.75 -0.83 19.70
CA ILE A 540 -2.66 0.06 18.97
C ILE A 540 -3.28 1.10 19.91
N VAL A 541 -3.69 0.66 21.09
CA VAL A 541 -4.25 1.52 22.14
C VAL A 541 -3.24 1.56 23.29
N LYS A 542 -2.92 2.78 23.73
CA LYS A 542 -1.99 2.98 24.84
C LYS A 542 -2.51 2.25 26.08
N ASP A 543 -1.61 1.53 26.75
CA ASP A 543 -1.86 0.78 28.00
C ASP A 543 -2.85 -0.39 27.86
N TYR A 544 -3.19 -0.80 26.64
CA TYR A 544 -4.04 -1.97 26.35
C TYR A 544 -3.22 -3.08 25.69
N ASP A 545 -3.54 -4.32 26.04
CA ASP A 545 -3.12 -5.52 25.32
C ASP A 545 -4.27 -6.13 24.47
N ASP A 546 -4.03 -7.29 23.86
CA ASP A 546 -5.02 -8.02 23.07
C ASP A 546 -6.21 -8.51 23.91
N LEU A 547 -6.02 -8.90 25.17
CA LEU A 547 -7.13 -9.28 26.06
C LEU A 547 -8.03 -8.09 26.32
N ASP A 548 -7.46 -6.92 26.66
CA ASP A 548 -8.24 -5.70 26.90
C ASP A 548 -9.06 -5.33 25.66
N CYS A 549 -8.46 -5.43 24.47
CA CYS A 549 -9.16 -5.16 23.21
C CYS A 549 -10.32 -6.13 22.97
N TYR A 550 -10.12 -7.44 23.16
CA TYR A 550 -11.21 -8.40 23.01
C TYR A 550 -12.28 -8.25 24.09
N GLN A 551 -11.93 -7.86 25.32
CA GLN A 551 -12.91 -7.53 26.35
C GLN A 551 -13.78 -6.33 25.96
N GLU A 552 -13.21 -5.26 25.42
CA GLU A 552 -14.00 -4.14 24.88
C GLU A 552 -14.89 -4.57 23.71
N ALA A 553 -14.41 -5.43 22.81
CA ALA A 553 -15.23 -6.00 21.75
C ALA A 553 -16.42 -6.81 22.32
N LEU A 554 -16.18 -7.64 23.34
CA LEU A 554 -17.20 -8.47 23.97
C LEU A 554 -18.18 -7.66 24.84
N LYS A 555 -17.79 -6.49 25.37
CA LYS A 555 -18.74 -5.55 25.99
C LYS A 555 -19.76 -5.03 24.97
N LEU A 556 -19.34 -4.81 23.73
CA LEU A 556 -20.21 -4.36 22.64
C LEU A 556 -21.05 -5.49 22.05
N GLN A 557 -20.46 -6.70 21.91
CA GLN A 557 -21.13 -7.90 21.40
C GLN A 557 -20.71 -9.14 22.20
N PRO A 558 -21.44 -9.49 23.28
CA PRO A 558 -21.02 -10.54 24.22
C PRO A 558 -20.86 -11.94 23.64
N ASP A 559 -21.67 -12.28 22.64
CA ASP A 559 -21.72 -13.62 22.04
C ASP A 559 -21.09 -13.66 20.63
N ASN A 560 -20.26 -12.67 20.29
CA ASN A 560 -19.61 -12.66 18.99
C ASN A 560 -18.50 -13.72 18.92
N GLU A 561 -18.72 -14.74 18.08
CA GLU A 561 -17.80 -15.88 17.91
C GLU A 561 -16.35 -15.45 17.61
N LYS A 562 -16.13 -14.45 16.75
CA LYS A 562 -14.76 -14.02 16.39
C LYS A 562 -14.02 -13.39 17.57
N ALA A 563 -14.73 -12.56 18.35
CA ALA A 563 -14.15 -11.93 19.53
C ALA A 563 -13.87 -12.95 20.64
N LEU A 564 -14.79 -13.90 20.87
CA LEU A 564 -14.61 -15.00 21.82
C LEU A 564 -13.43 -15.91 21.43
N VAL A 565 -13.27 -16.23 20.14
CA VAL A 565 -12.11 -17.01 19.65
C VAL A 565 -10.80 -16.28 19.90
N GLY A 566 -10.75 -14.99 19.60
CA GLY A 566 -9.58 -14.15 19.87
C GLY A 566 -9.24 -14.13 21.36
N TYR A 567 -10.23 -13.82 22.19
CA TYR A 567 -10.10 -13.77 23.65
C TYR A 567 -9.64 -15.10 24.24
N GLY A 568 -10.29 -16.20 23.87
CA GLY A 568 -9.97 -17.54 24.35
C GLY A 568 -8.55 -17.98 23.97
N ARG A 569 -8.06 -17.61 22.77
CA ARG A 569 -6.66 -17.88 22.37
C ARG A 569 -5.67 -17.05 23.18
N SER A 570 -5.99 -15.78 23.42
CA SER A 570 -5.15 -14.87 24.19
C SER A 570 -5.04 -15.27 25.66
N LEU A 571 -6.13 -15.77 26.26
CA LEU A 571 -6.16 -16.34 27.61
C LEU A 571 -5.35 -17.63 27.69
N PHE A 572 -5.56 -18.53 26.71
CA PHE A 572 -4.83 -19.79 26.62
C PHE A 572 -3.32 -19.57 26.51
N ALA A 573 -2.87 -18.62 25.68
CA ALA A 573 -1.46 -18.27 25.53
C ALA A 573 -0.82 -17.67 26.80
N ARG A 574 -1.64 -17.23 27.77
CA ARG A 574 -1.22 -16.71 29.08
C ARG A 574 -1.49 -17.70 30.21
N GLU A 575 -1.84 -18.94 29.87
CA GLU A 575 -2.14 -20.03 30.83
C GLU A 575 -3.29 -19.71 31.80
N MET A 576 -4.18 -18.76 31.44
CA MET A 576 -5.38 -18.40 32.20
C MET A 576 -6.50 -19.40 31.87
N TYR A 577 -6.34 -20.63 32.34
CA TYR A 577 -7.16 -21.76 31.90
C TYR A 577 -8.60 -21.70 32.41
N GLU A 578 -8.85 -21.12 33.60
CA GLU A 578 -10.20 -20.92 34.14
C GLU A 578 -11.03 -20.02 33.23
N GLU A 579 -10.56 -18.81 32.92
CA GLU A 579 -11.26 -17.88 32.03
C GLU A 579 -11.33 -18.40 30.59
N ALA A 580 -10.29 -19.12 30.14
CA ALA A 580 -10.31 -19.77 28.83
C ALA A 580 -11.40 -20.84 28.76
N LEU A 581 -11.58 -21.65 29.81
CA LEU A 581 -12.65 -22.65 29.90
C LEU A 581 -14.03 -21.99 29.82
N GLU A 582 -14.26 -20.90 30.56
CA GLU A 582 -15.52 -20.15 30.46
C GLU A 582 -15.78 -19.64 29.03
N THR A 583 -14.73 -19.13 28.38
CA THR A 583 -14.81 -18.61 27.00
C THR A 583 -15.09 -19.73 26.00
N TYR A 584 -14.40 -20.87 26.10
CA TYR A 584 -14.61 -22.01 25.22
C TYR A 584 -15.95 -22.71 25.48
N ASN A 585 -16.49 -22.67 26.70
CA ASN A 585 -17.87 -23.12 26.96
C ASN A 585 -18.87 -22.30 26.15
N LYS A 586 -18.77 -20.96 26.17
CA LYS A 586 -19.62 -20.09 25.34
C LYS A 586 -19.48 -20.39 23.85
N LEU A 587 -18.25 -20.62 23.37
CA LEU A 587 -17.99 -20.98 21.97
C LEU A 587 -18.61 -22.33 21.58
N VAL A 588 -18.58 -23.32 22.48
CA VAL A 588 -19.24 -24.62 22.28
C VAL A 588 -20.76 -24.46 22.32
N ASP A 589 -21.31 -23.57 23.15
CA ASP A 589 -22.75 -23.29 23.15
C ASP A 589 -23.21 -22.66 21.82
N ILE A 590 -22.37 -21.79 21.23
CA ILE A 590 -22.62 -21.18 19.90
C ILE A 590 -22.47 -22.22 18.78
N ASN A 591 -21.41 -23.00 18.79
CA ASN A 591 -21.12 -24.02 17.78
C ASN A 591 -20.65 -25.35 18.42
N PRO A 592 -21.61 -26.24 18.75
CA PRO A 592 -21.33 -27.47 19.49
C PRO A 592 -20.50 -28.53 18.76
N GLU A 593 -20.30 -28.37 17.46
CA GLU A 593 -19.60 -29.32 16.59
C GLU A 593 -18.24 -28.80 16.12
N LYS A 594 -17.87 -27.56 16.47
CA LYS A 594 -16.59 -27.02 16.07
C LYS A 594 -15.45 -27.70 16.82
N LYS A 595 -14.76 -28.62 16.13
CA LYS A 595 -13.60 -29.37 16.66
C LYS A 595 -12.62 -28.52 17.47
N SER A 596 -12.21 -27.35 16.95
CA SER A 596 -11.24 -26.50 17.63
C SER A 596 -11.72 -25.97 18.98
N TYR A 597 -13.04 -25.75 19.17
CA TYR A 597 -13.59 -25.26 20.43
C TYR A 597 -13.66 -26.38 21.47
N LEU A 598 -14.13 -27.57 21.06
CA LEU A 598 -14.14 -28.76 21.91
C LEU A 598 -12.72 -29.16 22.33
N LEU A 599 -11.76 -29.13 21.40
CA LEU A 599 -10.36 -29.47 21.68
C LEU A 599 -9.75 -28.49 22.68
N ASN A 600 -9.86 -27.18 22.44
CA ASN A 600 -9.29 -26.19 23.36
C ASN A 600 -10.00 -26.20 24.73
N ARG A 601 -11.31 -26.45 24.77
CA ARG A 601 -12.03 -26.69 26.03
C ARG A 601 -11.46 -27.88 26.79
N ALA A 602 -11.24 -28.99 26.10
CA ALA A 602 -10.70 -30.20 26.72
C ALA A 602 -9.27 -29.97 27.26
N VAL A 603 -8.45 -29.19 26.55
CA VAL A 603 -7.12 -28.82 27.04
C VAL A 603 -7.22 -27.93 28.28
N SER A 604 -8.11 -26.92 28.30
CA SER A 604 -8.36 -26.11 29.50
C SER A 604 -8.83 -26.97 30.67
N LEU A 605 -9.79 -27.88 30.45
CA LEU A 605 -10.26 -28.83 31.48
C LEU A 605 -9.13 -29.72 32.01
N THR A 606 -8.25 -30.19 31.14
CA THR A 606 -7.10 -31.02 31.53
C THR A 606 -6.15 -30.26 32.43
N ASN A 607 -5.77 -29.03 32.06
CA ASN A 607 -4.88 -28.19 32.86
C ASN A 607 -5.49 -27.80 34.22
N LEU A 608 -6.82 -27.75 34.32
CA LEU A 608 -7.54 -27.51 35.57
C LEU A 608 -7.79 -28.76 36.42
N GLY A 609 -7.26 -29.93 36.01
CA GLY A 609 -7.47 -31.20 36.70
C GLY A 609 -8.87 -31.81 36.51
N GLN A 610 -9.70 -31.25 35.63
CA GLN A 610 -11.08 -31.69 35.36
C GLN A 610 -11.13 -32.75 34.25
N TYR A 611 -10.40 -33.85 34.45
CA TYR A 611 -10.12 -34.86 33.42
C TYR A 611 -11.38 -35.55 32.88
N THR A 612 -12.38 -35.81 33.73
CA THR A 612 -13.62 -36.51 33.31
C THR A 612 -14.38 -35.72 32.25
N GLY A 613 -14.44 -34.39 32.38
CA GLY A 613 -15.03 -33.50 31.39
C GLY A 613 -14.20 -33.45 30.11
N ALA A 614 -12.88 -33.33 30.23
CA ALA A 614 -11.96 -33.29 29.10
C ALA A 614 -12.07 -34.56 28.23
N LEU A 615 -12.03 -35.74 28.86
CA LEU A 615 -12.08 -37.01 28.17
C LEU A 615 -13.42 -37.26 27.47
N LYS A 616 -14.53 -36.76 28.02
CA LYS A 616 -15.83 -36.84 27.34
C LYS A 616 -15.78 -36.16 25.97
N ASP A 617 -15.21 -34.96 25.89
CA ASP A 617 -15.04 -34.24 24.64
C ASP A 617 -14.03 -34.92 23.72
N LEU A 618 -12.88 -35.36 24.27
CA LEU A 618 -11.81 -35.97 23.49
C LEU A 618 -12.20 -37.32 22.90
N TYR A 619 -12.92 -38.17 23.64
CA TYR A 619 -13.44 -39.43 23.09
C TYR A 619 -14.43 -39.20 21.97
N ARG A 620 -15.30 -38.19 22.10
CA ARG A 620 -16.21 -37.80 21.03
C ARG A 620 -15.43 -37.37 19.79
N LEU A 621 -14.47 -36.45 19.94
CA LEU A 621 -13.63 -35.97 18.83
C LEU A 621 -12.84 -37.11 18.18
N ASN A 622 -12.28 -38.02 18.97
CA ASN A 622 -11.51 -39.15 18.47
C ASN A 622 -12.39 -40.18 17.75
N TYR A 623 -13.66 -40.32 18.13
CA TYR A 623 -14.61 -41.16 17.41
C TYR A 623 -15.01 -40.54 16.06
N GLU A 624 -15.21 -39.22 16.03
CA GLU A 624 -15.57 -38.47 14.81
C GLU A 624 -14.40 -38.36 13.82
N ALA A 625 -13.17 -38.26 14.33
CA ALA A 625 -11.95 -38.14 13.53
C ALA A 625 -10.80 -39.00 14.12
N PRO A 626 -10.81 -40.33 13.92
CA PRO A 626 -9.86 -41.25 14.55
C PRO A 626 -8.42 -41.11 14.05
N ASP A 627 -8.22 -40.57 12.85
CA ASP A 627 -6.90 -40.37 12.25
C ASP A 627 -6.29 -39.00 12.60
N ASP A 628 -6.96 -38.21 13.44
CA ASP A 628 -6.50 -36.88 13.81
C ASP A 628 -5.48 -36.93 14.96
N GLN A 629 -4.20 -36.80 14.60
CA GLN A 629 -3.10 -36.90 15.55
C GLN A 629 -3.16 -35.85 16.67
N ASN A 630 -3.65 -34.64 16.40
CA ASN A 630 -3.78 -33.61 17.43
C ASN A 630 -4.82 -33.98 18.49
N VAL A 631 -5.93 -34.59 18.08
CA VAL A 631 -6.92 -35.11 19.05
C VAL A 631 -6.33 -36.28 19.84
N SER A 632 -5.62 -37.18 19.16
CA SER A 632 -4.96 -38.33 19.79
C SER A 632 -3.91 -37.91 20.83
N ARG A 633 -3.09 -36.90 20.54
CA ARG A 633 -2.11 -36.32 21.47
C ARG A 633 -2.76 -35.78 22.73
N VAL A 634 -3.77 -34.92 22.58
CA VAL A 634 -4.48 -34.33 23.71
C VAL A 634 -5.23 -35.40 24.52
N LEU A 635 -5.82 -36.39 23.85
CA LEU A 635 -6.47 -37.53 24.51
C LEU A 635 -5.46 -38.38 25.31
N ALA A 636 -4.32 -38.72 24.72
CA ALA A 636 -3.27 -39.48 25.39
C ALA A 636 -2.76 -38.73 26.62
N TRP A 637 -2.50 -37.42 26.49
CA TRP A 637 -2.08 -36.59 27.62
C TRP A 637 -3.13 -36.51 28.72
N ALA A 638 -4.40 -36.25 28.38
CA ALA A 638 -5.49 -36.22 29.37
C ALA A 638 -5.64 -37.57 30.11
N LEU A 639 -5.40 -38.69 29.43
CA LEU A 639 -5.38 -40.02 30.04
C LEU A 639 -4.18 -40.21 30.99
N VAL A 640 -3.00 -39.68 30.66
CA VAL A 640 -1.84 -39.67 31.57
C VAL A 640 -2.18 -38.87 32.83
N CYS A 641 -2.73 -37.66 32.68
CA CYS A 641 -3.08 -36.82 33.82
C CYS A 641 -4.15 -37.46 34.71
N GLU A 642 -5.14 -38.16 34.14
CA GLU A 642 -6.14 -38.92 34.93
C GLU A 642 -5.57 -40.19 35.58
N GLY A 643 -4.44 -40.72 35.09
CA GLY A 643 -3.82 -41.96 35.57
C GLY A 643 -4.23 -43.23 34.80
N LYS A 644 -4.85 -43.10 33.62
CA LYS A 644 -5.23 -44.22 32.73
C LYS A 644 -4.09 -44.58 31.78
N TYR A 645 -2.95 -44.98 32.34
CA TYR A 645 -1.70 -45.16 31.60
C TYR A 645 -1.80 -46.23 30.48
N ASP A 646 -2.42 -47.39 30.74
CA ASP A 646 -2.55 -48.45 29.72
C ASP A 646 -3.26 -48.00 28.44
N ALA A 647 -4.24 -47.09 28.60
CA ALA A 647 -4.95 -46.52 27.46
C ALA A 647 -4.09 -45.48 26.73
N ALA A 648 -3.38 -44.62 27.48
CA ALA A 648 -2.46 -43.64 26.91
C ALA A 648 -1.30 -44.31 26.15
N VAL A 649 -0.71 -45.37 26.70
CA VAL A 649 0.37 -46.14 26.06
C VAL A 649 -0.05 -46.69 24.70
N LYS A 650 -1.28 -47.16 24.54
CA LYS A 650 -1.78 -47.62 23.24
C LYS A 650 -1.81 -46.49 22.20
N ILE A 651 -2.26 -45.31 22.61
CA ILE A 651 -2.34 -44.14 21.71
C ILE A 651 -0.93 -43.66 21.35
N TYR A 652 -0.02 -43.53 22.33
CA TYR A 652 1.37 -43.15 22.04
C TYR A 652 2.09 -44.15 21.15
N ASN A 653 1.87 -45.45 21.32
CA ASN A 653 2.46 -46.46 20.44
C ASN A 653 1.97 -46.34 18.98
N GLU A 654 0.74 -45.87 18.75
CA GLU A 654 0.27 -45.57 17.39
C GLU A 654 0.82 -44.23 16.88
N LEU A 655 0.85 -43.18 17.73
CA LEU A 655 1.44 -41.88 17.37
C LEU A 655 2.91 -42.02 16.94
N LEU A 656 3.68 -42.82 17.66
CA LEU A 656 5.11 -43.05 17.40
C LEU A 656 5.42 -43.89 16.15
N LYS A 657 4.40 -44.45 15.48
CA LYS A 657 4.55 -45.09 14.16
C LYS A 657 4.37 -44.09 13.01
N GLY A 658 3.79 -42.92 13.28
CA GLY A 658 3.43 -41.90 12.30
C GLY A 658 4.42 -40.73 12.28
N ASP A 659 3.88 -39.53 12.13
CA ASP A 659 4.64 -38.28 12.21
C ASP A 659 4.87 -37.95 13.69
N VAL A 660 6.12 -38.04 14.12
CA VAL A 660 6.50 -37.95 15.53
C VAL A 660 6.98 -36.54 15.83
N GLU A 661 6.30 -35.87 16.75
CA GLU A 661 6.77 -34.61 17.33
C GLU A 661 7.63 -34.89 18.57
N ALA A 662 8.59 -34.02 18.87
CA ALA A 662 9.45 -34.20 20.04
C ALA A 662 8.63 -34.31 21.34
N ASP A 663 7.56 -33.52 21.46
CA ASP A 663 6.65 -33.54 22.61
C ASP A 663 5.89 -34.88 22.74
N ASP A 664 5.73 -35.65 21.67
CA ASP A 664 5.16 -37.00 21.74
C ASP A 664 6.07 -37.94 22.56
N LEU A 665 7.40 -37.83 22.37
CA LEU A 665 8.38 -38.60 23.14
C LEU A 665 8.45 -38.14 24.59
N LEU A 666 8.38 -36.82 24.83
CA LEU A 666 8.36 -36.26 26.17
C LEU A 666 7.13 -36.75 26.96
N ASN A 667 5.94 -36.59 26.37
CA ASN A 667 4.68 -36.95 27.03
C ASN A 667 4.51 -38.47 27.18
N TYR A 668 5.02 -39.26 26.23
CA TYR A 668 5.08 -40.71 26.37
C TYR A 668 6.07 -41.14 27.46
N GLY A 669 7.22 -40.48 27.57
CA GLY A 669 8.18 -40.68 28.64
C GLY A 669 7.55 -40.48 30.01
N TYR A 670 6.77 -39.41 30.21
CA TYR A 670 6.00 -39.21 31.45
C TYR A 670 4.98 -40.33 31.68
N CYS A 671 4.25 -40.76 30.65
CA CYS A 671 3.31 -41.88 30.74
C CYS A 671 3.98 -43.18 31.23
N LEU A 672 5.14 -43.50 30.67
CA LEU A 672 5.93 -44.69 31.02
C LEU A 672 6.50 -44.56 32.43
N TRP A 673 7.01 -43.38 32.79
CA TRP A 673 7.56 -43.14 34.12
C TRP A 673 6.48 -43.30 35.20
N PHE A 674 5.32 -42.69 35.03
CA PHE A 674 4.21 -42.77 35.98
C PHE A 674 3.55 -44.15 36.05
N SER A 675 3.73 -44.99 35.02
CA SER A 675 3.29 -46.39 35.02
C SER A 675 4.35 -47.38 35.51
N GLY A 676 5.55 -46.92 35.84
CA GLY A 676 6.65 -47.74 36.38
C GLY A 676 7.58 -48.38 35.34
N HIS A 677 7.43 -48.04 34.06
CA HIS A 677 8.29 -48.52 32.96
C HIS A 677 9.53 -47.62 32.83
N ILE A 678 10.44 -47.69 33.82
CA ILE A 678 11.53 -46.73 34.01
C ILE A 678 12.53 -46.72 32.85
N ASP A 679 12.96 -47.89 32.36
CA ASP A 679 13.96 -47.99 31.29
C ASP A 679 13.43 -47.38 29.97
N GLU A 680 12.18 -47.72 29.60
CA GLU A 680 11.53 -47.19 28.40
C GLU A 680 11.26 -45.68 28.52
N ALA A 681 10.93 -45.20 29.72
CA ALA A 681 10.78 -43.78 29.99
C ALA A 681 12.10 -43.02 29.79
N ALA A 682 13.20 -43.56 30.32
CA ALA A 682 14.54 -42.98 30.16
C ALA A 682 14.96 -42.93 28.68
N ASP A 683 14.69 -43.99 27.91
CA ASP A 683 14.93 -44.02 26.47
C ASP A 683 14.14 -42.92 25.73
N CYS A 684 12.88 -42.69 26.10
CA CYS A 684 12.06 -41.63 25.51
C CYS A 684 12.61 -40.24 25.82
N PHE A 685 12.93 -39.96 27.08
CA PHE A 685 13.52 -38.69 27.49
C PHE A 685 14.90 -38.46 26.87
N HIS A 686 15.76 -39.47 26.79
CA HIS A 686 17.05 -39.37 26.10
C HIS A 686 16.89 -38.98 24.63
N ARG A 687 15.94 -39.60 23.93
CA ARG A 687 15.65 -39.27 22.52
C ARG A 687 15.15 -37.83 22.40
N PHE A 688 14.21 -37.43 23.24
CA PHE A 688 13.70 -36.06 23.29
C PHE A 688 14.81 -35.02 23.53
N LEU A 689 15.66 -35.23 24.54
CA LEU A 689 16.75 -34.32 24.89
C LEU A 689 17.80 -34.26 23.75
N LYS A 690 18.06 -35.39 23.09
CA LYS A 690 18.96 -35.45 21.93
C LYS A 690 18.42 -34.69 20.73
N GLU A 691 17.11 -34.78 20.48
CA GLU A 691 16.43 -34.09 19.37
C GLU A 691 16.31 -32.59 19.59
N THR A 692 16.01 -32.15 20.83
CA THR A 692 15.78 -30.74 21.17
C THR A 692 17.05 -30.01 21.62
N GLY A 693 18.05 -30.73 22.13
CA GLY A 693 19.25 -30.15 22.74
C GLY A 693 19.02 -29.51 24.11
N LEU A 694 17.86 -29.74 24.73
CA LEU A 694 17.55 -29.23 26.07
C LEU A 694 18.36 -29.96 27.15
N GLU A 695 18.54 -29.30 28.29
CA GLU A 695 19.19 -29.89 29.46
C GLU A 695 18.23 -30.87 30.17
N ARG A 696 18.78 -31.95 30.72
CA ARG A 696 18.00 -33.00 31.40
C ARG A 696 17.09 -32.49 32.53
N ASP A 697 17.47 -31.39 33.18
CA ASP A 697 16.67 -30.76 34.24
C ASP A 697 15.31 -30.25 33.74
N TYR A 698 15.18 -30.00 32.43
CA TYR A 698 13.92 -29.63 31.80
C TYR A 698 12.82 -30.68 32.03
N ILE A 699 13.16 -31.98 32.06
CA ILE A 699 12.20 -33.07 32.31
C ILE A 699 11.54 -32.94 33.69
N LEU A 700 12.26 -32.46 34.69
CA LEU A 700 11.66 -32.25 36.01
C LEU A 700 10.91 -30.91 36.09
N GLN A 701 11.38 -29.90 35.38
CA GLN A 701 10.82 -28.56 35.42
C GLN A 701 9.49 -28.45 34.65
N ASN A 702 9.39 -29.11 33.50
CA ASN A 702 8.25 -29.00 32.60
C ASN A 702 6.93 -29.45 33.25
N GLU A 703 6.96 -30.56 34.01
CA GLU A 703 5.76 -31.14 34.65
C GLU A 703 5.89 -31.28 36.17
N ALA A 704 6.59 -30.32 36.81
CA ALA A 704 6.90 -30.39 38.24
C ALA A 704 5.67 -30.56 39.16
N ALA A 705 4.53 -29.96 38.78
CA ALA A 705 3.28 -30.10 39.52
C ALA A 705 2.70 -31.52 39.41
N LEU A 706 2.64 -32.06 38.20
CA LEU A 706 2.11 -33.40 37.93
C LEU A 706 3.01 -34.49 38.53
N ILE A 707 4.33 -34.36 38.44
CA ILE A 707 5.30 -35.27 39.05
C ILE A 707 5.07 -35.38 40.57
N ARG A 708 4.85 -34.24 41.24
CA ARG A 708 4.50 -34.22 42.67
C ARG A 708 3.13 -34.82 42.93
N GLU A 709 2.13 -34.53 42.10
CA GLU A 709 0.78 -35.10 42.21
C GLU A 709 0.80 -36.63 42.13
N LYS A 710 1.62 -37.20 41.23
CA LYS A 710 1.78 -38.66 41.06
C LYS A 710 2.66 -39.31 42.14
N GLY A 711 3.17 -38.53 43.10
CA GLY A 711 3.89 -39.04 44.26
C GLY A 711 5.34 -39.46 43.99
N ILE A 712 5.93 -39.00 42.87
CA ILE A 712 7.34 -39.28 42.56
C ILE A 712 8.23 -38.46 43.50
N THR A 713 8.99 -39.17 44.33
CA THR A 713 9.81 -38.58 45.38
C THR A 713 11.06 -37.90 44.83
N GLU A 714 11.63 -36.95 45.57
CA GLU A 714 12.87 -36.26 45.17
C GLU A 714 14.03 -37.23 44.88
N PRO A 715 14.27 -38.31 45.65
CA PRO A 715 15.25 -39.33 45.26
C PRO A 715 14.96 -40.00 43.92
N GLU A 716 13.70 -40.32 43.60
CA GLU A 716 13.33 -40.94 42.32
C GLU A 716 13.56 -39.97 41.14
N GLN A 717 13.32 -38.68 41.35
CA GLN A 717 13.63 -37.64 40.37
C GLN A 717 15.14 -37.54 40.11
N GLN A 718 15.97 -37.55 41.17
CA GLN A 718 17.43 -37.54 41.04
C GLN A 718 17.96 -38.81 40.38
N LEU A 719 17.34 -39.96 40.64
CA LEU A 719 17.68 -41.22 39.96
C LEU A 719 17.32 -41.16 38.47
N MET A 720 16.17 -40.58 38.11
CA MET A 720 15.82 -40.35 36.70
C MET A 720 16.86 -39.46 36.01
N LEU A 721 17.24 -38.32 36.62
CA LEU A 721 18.30 -37.46 36.07
C LEU A 721 19.68 -38.11 36.02
N PHE A 722 19.95 -39.11 36.86
CA PHE A 722 21.21 -39.85 36.82
C PHE A 722 21.28 -40.83 35.65
N VAL A 723 20.14 -41.41 35.25
CA VAL A 723 20.05 -42.30 34.09
C VAL A 723 19.89 -41.53 32.77
N LEU A 724 19.54 -40.23 32.82
CA LEU A 724 19.50 -39.28 31.71
C LEU A 724 20.84 -38.52 31.50
#